data_AF-A0AAW9PXA8-F1
#
_entry.id   AF-A0AAW9PXA8-F1
#
_cell.length_a   1.000
_cell.length_b   1.000
_cell.length_c   1.000
_cell.angle_alpha   90.00
_cell.angle_beta   90.00
_cell.angle_gamma   90.00
#
_symmetry.space_group_name_H-M   'P 1'
#
loop_
_entity.id
_entity.type
_entity.pdbx_description
1 polymer ?
#
loop_
_entity_poly.entity_id
_entity_poly.type
_entity_poly.pdbx_seq_one_letter_code
_entity_poly.pdbx_strand_id
1 'polypeptide(L)'
;MLTNIWNTNDLITLCQQSKIGKKLPTAFYIHTSAIAALDPYLQDYEAQARAFLPDLSTFTLIKFSYDRPKISFLLYPTFNNEPHPTLHTSIQVDLEIQEIQHRDYSTSINPPILHRKETFVTTDYPHYQTFAELTRQEEAIGLLRETRTIGTRNGWEQRLQEFNVKIEGHRVIPLQIDRQIQFQPKIERHKAAIHRPDLSKPVRLALEAGLLTEGSTFFDYGCGHGEDIKRIRDRGFISSGWDPYYRPQSDRTPADIVNLGYIINVIESQAERHESLLKAWELAQRVLIVSAQVLIGDVGQGQIAYSDGVVSSRNTFQKYYEQEELKLYIDRVLGVDSVPVALGIYFVFRDDAQAQSFRASRFHSRATTPRIRVASKRFEDYRELLSPLMEFFTERGRLPLGEELRNFDALLAEFGTVRRAFNLIVQATNQDEWDAIADKRRQDILVFLALSNFDNPYKRLKLSQLSTQYQTDIKALFGSYQAACTTADLMLFNLGRPGFIATCCQNSKIGRLDRQALFVHVSALDRLDTMLRLYEGCASRTIGRMDGATLIKFHLHKPKITYLFYPDFDDVPHPKMQASMQIDLRDLHVRYRDYHNSDDPPVLHCKETYVSPDYPQYEKFAKLTKQEENWGLLDNIRAPLKISQRRKTKIKRE
;
A
#
# COMPACT_ATOMS: atom_id res chain seq x y z
N MET A 1 18.69 -49.36 16.75
CA MET A 1 19.53 -48.58 15.83
C MET A 1 18.61 -47.62 15.09
N LEU A 2 18.56 -46.35 15.47
CA LEU A 2 17.80 -45.32 14.74
C LEU A 2 18.83 -44.29 14.27
N THR A 3 19.46 -44.57 13.13
CA THR A 3 20.43 -43.71 12.47
C THR A 3 19.95 -43.41 11.07
N ASN A 4 18.84 -42.70 10.95
CA ASN A 4 18.52 -41.94 9.74
C ASN A 4 18.35 -40.48 10.16
N ILE A 5 19.38 -39.68 9.91
CA ILE A 5 19.25 -38.22 9.97
C ILE A 5 18.37 -37.85 8.77
N TRP A 6 17.12 -37.50 9.05
CA TRP A 6 16.18 -37.09 8.02
C TRP A 6 16.69 -35.84 7.32
N ASN A 7 16.96 -35.92 6.01
CA ASN A 7 17.25 -34.74 5.24
C ASN A 7 15.92 -34.03 4.96
N THR A 8 15.69 -32.91 5.65
CA THR A 8 14.45 -32.11 5.54
C THR A 8 14.16 -31.71 4.09
N ASN A 9 15.18 -31.46 3.28
CA ASN A 9 15.00 -31.10 1.87
C ASN A 9 14.49 -32.27 1.02
N ASP A 10 14.94 -33.49 1.30
CA ASP A 10 14.49 -34.68 0.57
C ASP A 10 13.05 -35.03 0.95
N LEU A 11 12.69 -34.90 2.23
CA LEU A 11 11.32 -35.10 2.71
C LEU A 11 10.34 -34.12 2.07
N ILE A 12 10.69 -32.82 2.01
CA ILE A 12 9.87 -31.80 1.35
C ILE A 12 9.72 -32.13 -0.14
N THR A 13 10.83 -32.51 -0.80
CA THR A 13 10.83 -32.86 -2.22
C THR A 13 9.89 -34.03 -2.50
N LEU A 14 9.97 -35.10 -1.71
CA LEU A 14 9.09 -36.26 -1.84
C LEU A 14 7.62 -35.90 -1.56
N CYS A 15 7.34 -35.09 -0.54
CA CYS A 15 5.98 -34.59 -0.29
C CYS A 15 5.43 -33.77 -1.47
N GLN A 16 6.26 -32.91 -2.07
CA GLN A 16 5.88 -32.09 -3.22
C GLN A 16 5.72 -32.91 -4.50
N GLN A 17 6.45 -34.01 -4.65
CA GLN A 17 6.37 -34.94 -5.79
C GLN A 17 5.26 -35.98 -5.65
N SER A 18 4.73 -36.19 -4.44
CA SER A 18 3.67 -37.18 -4.20
C SER A 18 2.49 -36.98 -5.15
N LYS A 19 2.02 -38.08 -5.77
CA LYS A 19 0.85 -38.06 -6.66
C LYS A 19 -0.47 -38.00 -5.91
N ILE A 20 -0.43 -38.27 -4.61
CA ILE A 20 -1.58 -38.30 -3.72
C ILE A 20 -1.37 -37.32 -2.56
N GLY A 21 -2.44 -36.69 -2.08
CA GLY A 21 -2.40 -35.78 -0.93
C GLY A 21 -2.47 -34.30 -1.26
N LYS A 22 -2.94 -33.51 -0.30
CA LYS A 22 -3.11 -32.06 -0.40
C LYS A 22 -1.80 -31.35 -0.07
N LYS A 23 -1.29 -30.57 -1.01
CA LYS A 23 -0.07 -29.78 -0.86
C LYS A 23 -0.42 -28.32 -0.56
N LEU A 24 0.08 -27.80 0.54
CA LEU A 24 -0.03 -26.39 0.95
C LEU A 24 1.37 -25.78 1.08
N PRO A 25 1.52 -24.44 1.08
CA PRO A 25 2.85 -23.81 1.12
C PRO A 25 3.75 -24.23 2.29
N THR A 26 3.15 -24.67 3.40
CA THR A 26 3.87 -25.00 4.65
C THR A 26 3.74 -26.46 5.07
N ALA A 27 2.92 -27.27 4.39
CA ALA A 27 2.64 -28.64 4.81
C ALA A 27 2.00 -29.49 3.70
N PHE A 28 2.13 -30.80 3.87
CA PHE A 28 1.52 -31.84 3.04
C PHE A 28 0.60 -32.73 3.87
N TYR A 29 -0.57 -33.07 3.33
CA TYR A 29 -1.60 -33.81 4.05
C TYR A 29 -2.09 -35.02 3.28
N ILE A 30 -2.30 -36.13 3.96
CA ILE A 30 -2.94 -37.34 3.42
C ILE A 30 -3.94 -37.94 4.40
N HIS A 31 -4.86 -38.73 3.88
CA HIS A 31 -5.68 -39.64 4.67
C HIS A 31 -4.92 -40.95 4.97
N THR A 32 -5.22 -41.60 6.09
CA THR A 32 -4.53 -42.84 6.52
C THR A 32 -4.63 -43.99 5.52
N SER A 33 -5.72 -44.04 4.74
CA SER A 33 -5.87 -45.01 3.64
C SER A 33 -4.85 -44.83 2.52
N ALA A 34 -4.24 -43.63 2.39
CA ALA A 34 -3.30 -43.32 1.32
C ALA A 34 -1.82 -43.55 1.70
N ILE A 35 -1.54 -44.03 2.92
CA ILE A 35 -0.16 -44.23 3.41
C ILE A 35 0.59 -45.22 2.51
N ALA A 36 -0.04 -46.35 2.16
CA ALA A 36 0.56 -47.36 1.30
C ALA A 36 0.88 -46.86 -0.12
N ALA A 37 0.28 -45.73 -0.53
CA ALA A 37 0.51 -45.09 -1.83
C ALA A 37 1.61 -44.01 -1.80
N LEU A 38 2.18 -43.71 -0.62
CA LEU A 38 3.32 -42.80 -0.49
C LEU A 38 4.64 -43.45 -0.91
N ASP A 39 5.65 -42.62 -1.14
CA ASP A 39 7.03 -43.08 -1.23
C ASP A 39 7.45 -43.85 0.04
N PRO A 40 8.18 -44.98 -0.06
CA PRO A 40 8.61 -45.76 1.11
C PRO A 40 9.33 -44.94 2.19
N TYR A 41 10.05 -43.88 1.81
CA TYR A 41 10.72 -42.99 2.77
C TYR A 41 9.72 -42.20 3.62
N LEU A 42 8.62 -41.74 3.03
CA LEU A 42 7.55 -41.06 3.76
C LEU A 42 6.74 -42.03 4.63
N GLN A 43 6.62 -43.29 4.21
CA GLN A 43 6.01 -44.36 5.01
C GLN A 43 6.84 -44.65 6.26
N ASP A 44 8.17 -44.79 6.11
CA ASP A 44 9.08 -45.01 7.23
C ASP A 44 9.10 -43.80 8.20
N TYR A 45 9.12 -42.57 7.66
CA TYR A 45 9.04 -41.35 8.45
C TYR A 45 7.77 -41.30 9.32
N GLU A 46 6.64 -41.65 8.72
CA GLU A 46 5.36 -41.71 9.42
C GLU A 46 5.33 -42.85 10.44
N ALA A 47 5.83 -44.04 10.11
CA ALA A 47 5.87 -45.20 11.00
C ALA A 47 6.72 -44.93 12.26
N GLN A 48 7.87 -44.26 12.10
CA GLN A 48 8.73 -43.88 13.23
C GLN A 48 8.05 -42.86 14.14
N ALA A 49 7.35 -41.88 13.58
CA ALA A 49 6.57 -40.94 14.39
C ALA A 49 5.36 -41.60 15.06
N ARG A 50 4.71 -42.55 14.38
CA ARG A 50 3.58 -43.30 14.92
C ARG A 50 3.99 -44.15 16.14
N ALA A 51 5.23 -44.63 16.19
CA ALA A 51 5.75 -45.38 17.34
C ALA A 51 5.75 -44.57 18.66
N PHE A 52 5.62 -43.25 18.60
CA PHE A 52 5.47 -42.38 19.79
C PHE A 52 4.02 -42.29 20.27
N LEU A 53 3.03 -42.76 19.49
CA LEU A 53 1.62 -42.72 19.86
C LEU A 53 1.24 -43.94 20.72
N PRO A 54 0.28 -43.80 21.65
CA PRO A 54 -0.26 -44.96 22.36
C PRO A 54 -1.01 -45.91 21.40
N ASP A 55 -0.96 -47.22 21.67
CA ASP A 55 -1.44 -48.32 20.80
C ASP A 55 -2.90 -48.21 20.33
N LEU A 56 -3.73 -47.42 21.00
CA LEU A 56 -5.16 -47.22 20.70
C LEU A 56 -5.47 -45.90 19.97
N SER A 57 -4.46 -45.19 19.45
CA SER A 57 -4.64 -43.89 18.80
C SER A 57 -5.27 -44.03 17.41
N THR A 58 -6.55 -43.69 17.28
CA THR A 58 -7.21 -43.55 15.97
C THR A 58 -6.98 -42.16 15.40
N PHE A 59 -6.60 -42.06 14.12
CA PHE A 59 -6.46 -40.81 13.39
C PHE A 59 -6.91 -40.97 11.93
N THR A 60 -7.26 -39.84 11.33
CA THR A 60 -7.88 -39.80 9.99
C THR A 60 -6.95 -39.18 8.96
N LEU A 61 -6.27 -38.10 9.31
CA LEU A 61 -5.30 -37.43 8.45
C LEU A 61 -3.91 -37.40 9.10
N ILE A 62 -2.90 -37.38 8.25
CA ILE A 62 -1.50 -37.18 8.60
C ILE A 62 -1.03 -35.92 7.90
N LYS A 63 -0.37 -35.03 8.65
CA LYS A 63 0.21 -33.77 8.19
C LYS A 63 1.73 -33.81 8.35
N PHE A 64 2.45 -33.72 7.24
CA PHE A 64 3.90 -33.51 7.18
C PHE A 64 4.18 -32.01 7.12
N SER A 65 4.98 -31.49 8.05
CA SER A 65 5.35 -30.06 8.07
C SER A 65 6.62 -29.81 7.26
N TYR A 66 6.69 -28.70 6.53
CA TYR A 66 7.87 -28.36 5.71
C TYR A 66 8.91 -27.53 6.47
N ASP A 67 8.50 -26.86 7.54
CA ASP A 67 9.35 -25.92 8.28
C ASP A 67 10.24 -26.61 9.32
N ARG A 68 9.82 -27.76 9.84
CA ARG A 68 10.52 -28.56 10.86
C ARG A 68 10.23 -30.04 10.65
N PRO A 69 11.06 -30.96 11.18
CA PRO A 69 10.83 -32.41 11.16
C PRO A 69 9.68 -32.80 12.12
N LYS A 70 8.48 -32.31 11.82
CA LYS A 70 7.25 -32.46 12.59
C LYS A 70 6.18 -33.11 11.74
N ILE A 71 5.54 -34.13 12.31
CA ILE A 71 4.35 -34.74 11.73
C ILE A 71 3.19 -34.61 12.71
N SER A 72 1.97 -34.48 12.19
CA SER A 72 0.77 -34.37 13.02
C SER A 72 -0.30 -35.35 12.58
N PHE A 73 -0.85 -36.07 13.56
CA PHE A 73 -1.95 -37.02 13.43
C PHE A 73 -3.24 -36.32 13.84
N LEU A 74 -4.20 -36.25 12.91
CA LEU A 74 -5.42 -35.48 13.07
C LEU A 74 -6.63 -36.41 13.01
N LEU A 75 -7.51 -36.33 14.01
CA LEU A 75 -8.73 -37.13 14.09
C LEU A 75 -9.95 -36.31 13.66
N TYR A 76 -10.65 -36.81 12.64
CA TYR A 76 -11.93 -36.32 12.15
C TYR A 76 -12.95 -37.46 12.21
N PRO A 77 -13.66 -37.64 13.34
CA PRO A 77 -14.52 -38.82 13.56
C PRO A 77 -15.61 -38.99 12.50
N THR A 78 -16.08 -37.88 11.93
CA THR A 78 -17.15 -37.84 10.93
C THR A 78 -16.65 -37.66 9.50
N PHE A 79 -15.37 -37.95 9.22
CA PHE A 79 -14.74 -37.67 7.92
C PHE A 79 -15.50 -38.20 6.71
N ASN A 80 -16.11 -39.38 6.80
CA ASN A 80 -16.89 -39.95 5.69
C ASN A 80 -18.26 -39.30 5.53
N ASN A 81 -18.92 -39.02 6.65
CA ASN A 81 -20.35 -38.72 6.68
C ASN A 81 -20.63 -37.23 6.55
N GLU A 82 -19.81 -36.39 7.18
CA GLU A 82 -20.00 -34.94 7.16
C GLU A 82 -19.31 -34.32 5.95
N PRO A 83 -19.92 -33.35 5.25
CA PRO A 83 -19.28 -32.66 4.13
C PRO A 83 -18.02 -31.90 4.58
N HIS A 84 -18.11 -31.25 5.74
CA HIS A 84 -17.07 -30.42 6.33
C HIS A 84 -16.78 -30.87 7.78
N PRO A 85 -16.14 -32.03 7.97
CA PRO A 85 -15.94 -32.61 9.30
C PRO A 85 -15.05 -31.72 10.16
N THR A 86 -15.35 -31.68 11.45
CA THR A 86 -14.61 -30.85 12.41
C THR A 86 -13.45 -31.62 13.02
N LEU A 87 -12.32 -30.96 13.22
CA LEU A 87 -11.18 -31.53 13.89
C LEU A 87 -11.54 -31.84 15.35
N HIS A 88 -11.37 -33.08 15.77
CA HIS A 88 -11.63 -33.50 17.15
C HIS A 88 -10.36 -33.47 17.98
N THR A 89 -9.27 -34.04 17.47
CA THR A 89 -8.00 -34.14 18.21
C THR A 89 -6.82 -34.01 17.26
N SER A 90 -5.74 -33.39 17.74
CA SER A 90 -4.47 -33.27 17.02
C SER A 90 -3.32 -33.71 17.92
N ILE A 91 -2.53 -34.66 17.45
CA ILE A 91 -1.31 -35.10 18.10
C ILE A 91 -0.13 -34.76 17.18
N GLN A 92 0.75 -33.86 17.61
CA GLN A 92 1.96 -33.51 16.88
C GLN A 92 3.15 -34.20 17.52
N VAL A 93 3.96 -34.86 16.70
CA VAL A 93 5.22 -35.48 17.10
C VAL A 93 6.36 -34.69 16.48
N ASP A 94 7.25 -34.18 17.31
CA ASP A 94 8.52 -33.60 16.89
C ASP A 94 9.60 -34.68 16.96
N LEU A 95 10.11 -35.11 15.80
CA LEU A 95 11.06 -36.22 15.72
C LEU A 95 12.50 -35.80 16.08
N GLU A 96 12.79 -34.49 16.09
CA GLU A 96 14.13 -33.98 16.41
C GLU A 96 14.37 -33.97 17.92
N ILE A 97 13.37 -33.49 18.67
CA ILE A 97 13.45 -33.39 20.14
C ILE A 97 12.63 -34.46 20.87
N GLN A 98 11.94 -35.34 20.12
CA GLN A 98 11.10 -36.43 20.65
C GLN A 98 9.98 -35.96 21.58
N GLU A 99 9.40 -34.80 21.29
CA GLU A 99 8.27 -34.24 22.06
C GLU A 99 6.93 -34.52 21.38
N ILE A 100 5.91 -34.79 22.19
CA ILE A 100 4.54 -35.01 21.76
C ILE A 100 3.66 -33.87 22.29
N GLN A 101 2.94 -33.21 21.39
CA GLN A 101 1.95 -32.19 21.74
C GLN A 101 0.55 -32.68 21.39
N HIS A 102 -0.31 -32.76 22.40
CA HIS A 102 -1.71 -33.14 22.24
C HIS A 102 -2.61 -31.90 22.35
N ARG A 103 -3.58 -31.77 21.44
CA ARG A 103 -4.64 -30.74 21.49
C ARG A 103 -6.00 -31.37 21.24
N ASP A 104 -6.93 -31.09 22.14
CA ASP A 104 -8.33 -31.50 22.03
C ASP A 104 -9.20 -30.31 21.60
N TYR A 105 -10.04 -30.54 20.59
CA TYR A 105 -10.98 -29.58 20.02
C TYR A 105 -12.44 -30.05 20.16
N SER A 106 -12.69 -31.18 20.82
CA SER A 106 -14.02 -31.78 21.02
C SER A 106 -15.04 -30.83 21.66
N THR A 107 -14.57 -29.97 22.56
CA THR A 107 -15.38 -28.96 23.27
C THR A 107 -15.24 -27.55 22.68
N SER A 108 -14.50 -27.39 21.58
CA SER A 108 -14.34 -26.09 20.93
C SER A 108 -15.67 -25.63 20.32
N ILE A 109 -16.06 -24.40 20.65
CA ILE A 109 -17.23 -23.75 20.05
C ILE A 109 -17.02 -23.40 18.57
N ASN A 110 -15.76 -23.27 18.13
CA ASN A 110 -15.41 -22.95 16.74
C ASN A 110 -14.21 -23.81 16.28
N PRO A 111 -14.40 -25.14 16.11
CA PRO A 111 -13.31 -26.04 15.75
C PRO A 111 -12.85 -25.80 14.30
N PRO A 112 -11.58 -26.10 13.98
CA PRO A 112 -11.14 -26.19 12.60
C PRO A 112 -11.98 -27.20 11.81
N ILE A 113 -12.26 -26.91 10.55
CA ILE A 113 -12.99 -27.82 9.66
C ILE A 113 -12.15 -28.23 8.46
N LEU A 114 -12.53 -29.35 7.85
CA LEU A 114 -11.90 -29.83 6.63
C LEU A 114 -12.75 -29.53 5.40
N HIS A 115 -12.12 -29.03 4.35
CA HIS A 115 -12.72 -28.84 3.03
C HIS A 115 -11.84 -29.49 1.95
N ARG A 116 -12.43 -29.78 0.79
CA ARG A 116 -11.78 -30.49 -0.34
C ARG A 116 -11.29 -31.89 0.01
N LYS A 117 -12.18 -32.72 0.55
CA LYS A 117 -11.81 -34.04 1.09
C LYS A 117 -11.21 -34.97 0.02
N GLU A 118 -11.59 -34.80 -1.23
CA GLU A 118 -11.07 -35.57 -2.38
C GLU A 118 -9.55 -35.43 -2.54
N THR A 119 -8.95 -34.34 -2.05
CA THR A 119 -7.51 -34.11 -2.18
C THR A 119 -6.67 -34.96 -1.22
N PHE A 120 -7.27 -35.55 -0.18
CA PHE A 120 -6.53 -36.32 0.83
C PHE A 120 -6.58 -37.84 0.60
N VAL A 121 -7.49 -38.33 -0.25
CA VAL A 121 -7.77 -39.77 -0.46
C VAL A 121 -7.53 -40.17 -1.90
N THR A 122 -7.24 -41.45 -2.14
CA THR A 122 -7.02 -42.02 -3.47
C THR A 122 -8.32 -42.09 -4.28
N THR A 123 -8.22 -42.22 -5.60
CA THR A 123 -9.38 -42.22 -6.51
C THR A 123 -10.28 -43.45 -6.36
N ASP A 124 -9.77 -44.53 -5.79
CA ASP A 124 -10.49 -45.76 -5.43
C ASP A 124 -11.14 -45.70 -4.05
N TYR A 125 -10.97 -44.59 -3.30
CA TYR A 125 -11.61 -44.41 -2.01
C TYR A 125 -13.15 -44.42 -2.15
N PRO A 126 -13.91 -45.17 -1.33
CA PRO A 126 -15.34 -45.39 -1.55
C PRO A 126 -16.20 -44.12 -1.74
N HIS A 127 -15.82 -43.02 -1.08
CA HIS A 127 -16.53 -41.74 -1.15
C HIS A 127 -15.86 -40.68 -2.04
N TYR A 128 -14.79 -41.02 -2.79
CA TYR A 128 -14.01 -40.07 -3.59
C TYR A 128 -14.90 -39.23 -4.52
N GLN A 129 -15.76 -39.89 -5.31
CA GLN A 129 -16.63 -39.21 -6.27
C GLN A 129 -17.61 -38.25 -5.60
N THR A 130 -18.11 -38.62 -4.41
CA THR A 130 -19.02 -37.77 -3.62
C THR A 130 -18.31 -36.50 -3.15
N PHE A 131 -17.06 -36.62 -2.67
CA PHE A 131 -16.27 -35.47 -2.22
C PHE A 131 -15.87 -34.57 -3.38
N ALA A 132 -15.44 -35.15 -4.50
CA ALA A 132 -15.03 -34.40 -5.68
C ALA A 132 -16.19 -33.62 -6.32
N GLU A 133 -17.39 -34.20 -6.33
CA GLU A 133 -18.59 -33.53 -6.82
C GLU A 133 -19.02 -32.36 -5.92
N LEU A 134 -18.99 -32.54 -4.59
CA LEU A 134 -19.24 -31.45 -3.66
C LEU A 134 -18.26 -30.28 -3.89
N THR A 135 -16.96 -30.56 -3.95
CA THR A 135 -15.94 -29.53 -4.21
C THR A 135 -16.22 -28.79 -5.53
N ARG A 136 -16.62 -29.51 -6.60
CA ARG A 136 -16.96 -28.89 -7.88
C ARG A 136 -18.14 -27.93 -7.76
N GLN A 137 -19.19 -28.32 -7.04
CA GLN A 137 -20.35 -27.45 -6.80
C GLN A 137 -19.95 -26.20 -6.01
N GLU A 138 -19.11 -26.34 -4.99
CA GLU A 138 -18.63 -25.25 -4.17
C GLU A 138 -17.71 -24.28 -4.93
N GLU A 139 -16.81 -24.79 -5.78
CA GLU A 139 -15.97 -23.97 -6.67
C GLU A 139 -16.81 -23.21 -7.70
N ALA A 140 -17.82 -23.87 -8.28
CA ALA A 140 -18.67 -23.28 -9.32
C ALA A 140 -19.42 -22.04 -8.83
N ILE A 141 -19.90 -22.05 -7.59
CA ILE A 141 -20.57 -20.90 -6.99
C ILE A 141 -19.62 -19.98 -6.21
N GLY A 142 -18.33 -20.33 -6.11
CA GLY A 142 -17.30 -19.48 -5.53
C GLY A 142 -17.10 -19.58 -4.02
N LEU A 143 -17.70 -20.57 -3.34
CA LEU A 143 -17.56 -20.80 -1.89
C LEU A 143 -16.09 -20.98 -1.46
N LEU A 144 -15.24 -21.49 -2.35
CA LEU A 144 -13.82 -21.78 -2.08
C LEU A 144 -12.84 -20.71 -2.59
N ARG A 145 -13.30 -19.52 -3.05
CA ARG A 145 -12.39 -18.47 -3.58
C ARG A 145 -11.51 -17.84 -2.50
N GLU A 146 -12.10 -17.45 -1.37
CA GLU A 146 -11.36 -16.94 -0.21
C GLU A 146 -11.24 -18.05 0.84
N THR A 147 -10.06 -18.67 0.91
CA THR A 147 -9.80 -19.87 1.72
C THR A 147 -9.32 -19.56 3.14
N ARG A 148 -8.90 -18.32 3.44
CA ARG A 148 -8.35 -17.95 4.76
C ARG A 148 -9.42 -17.85 5.84
N THR A 149 -10.65 -17.54 5.47
CA THR A 149 -11.76 -17.31 6.41
C THR A 149 -12.61 -18.55 6.67
N ILE A 150 -12.52 -19.58 5.82
CA ILE A 150 -13.38 -20.77 5.87
C ILE A 150 -12.78 -21.96 6.66
N GLY A 151 -11.63 -21.78 7.30
CA GLY A 151 -10.93 -22.86 7.99
C GLY A 151 -11.55 -23.29 9.33
N THR A 152 -12.61 -22.62 9.80
CA THR A 152 -13.28 -22.88 11.07
C THR A 152 -14.79 -23.01 10.87
N ARG A 153 -15.49 -23.70 11.79
CA ARG A 153 -16.93 -23.94 11.67
C ARG A 153 -17.73 -22.65 11.45
N ASN A 154 -17.50 -21.64 12.29
CA ASN A 154 -18.20 -20.37 12.19
C ASN A 154 -17.90 -19.65 10.87
N GLY A 155 -16.63 -19.66 10.45
CA GLY A 155 -16.23 -19.05 9.18
C GLY A 155 -16.85 -19.74 7.96
N TRP A 156 -17.07 -21.05 8.03
CA TRP A 156 -17.76 -21.80 6.99
C TRP A 156 -19.28 -21.59 6.99
N GLU A 157 -19.91 -21.62 8.16
CA GLU A 157 -21.34 -21.33 8.29
C GLU A 157 -21.67 -19.92 7.79
N GLN A 158 -20.82 -18.93 8.13
CA GLN A 158 -20.93 -17.58 7.59
C GLN A 158 -20.79 -17.56 6.06
N ARG A 159 -19.84 -18.30 5.50
CA ARG A 159 -19.67 -18.40 4.04
C ARG A 159 -20.87 -19.04 3.35
N LEU A 160 -21.50 -20.05 3.93
CA LEU A 160 -22.73 -20.63 3.40
C LEU A 160 -23.90 -19.63 3.42
N GLN A 161 -24.01 -18.86 4.51
CA GLN A 161 -24.99 -17.77 4.63
C GLN A 161 -24.75 -16.64 3.62
N GLU A 162 -23.50 -16.21 3.42
CA GLU A 162 -23.10 -15.18 2.43
C GLU A 162 -23.59 -15.54 1.01
N PHE A 163 -23.53 -16.82 0.66
CA PHE A 163 -23.93 -17.34 -0.65
C PHE A 163 -25.39 -17.83 -0.70
N ASN A 164 -26.15 -17.70 0.39
CA ASN A 164 -27.54 -18.16 0.53
C ASN A 164 -27.76 -19.63 0.14
N VAL A 165 -26.79 -20.46 0.51
CA VAL A 165 -26.82 -21.91 0.26
C VAL A 165 -26.70 -22.64 1.59
N LYS A 166 -27.20 -23.86 1.65
CA LYS A 166 -26.84 -24.83 2.69
C LYS A 166 -26.26 -26.07 2.04
N ILE A 167 -25.56 -26.86 2.83
CA ILE A 167 -25.14 -28.19 2.40
C ILE A 167 -26.10 -29.20 3.03
N GLU A 168 -26.79 -29.97 2.19
CA GLU A 168 -27.55 -31.15 2.62
C GLU A 168 -26.88 -32.39 2.05
N GLY A 169 -26.40 -33.27 2.94
CA GLY A 169 -25.51 -34.37 2.57
C GLY A 169 -24.19 -33.83 2.00
N HIS A 170 -23.86 -34.21 0.76
CA HIS A 170 -22.71 -33.69 0.01
C HIS A 170 -23.16 -32.93 -1.23
N ARG A 171 -24.22 -32.12 -1.10
CA ARG A 171 -24.73 -31.27 -2.18
C ARG A 171 -24.95 -29.85 -1.68
N VAL A 172 -24.55 -28.90 -2.52
CA VAL A 172 -24.87 -27.49 -2.32
C VAL A 172 -26.30 -27.26 -2.80
N ILE A 173 -27.17 -26.79 -1.91
CA ILE A 173 -28.55 -26.46 -2.25
C ILE A 173 -28.83 -24.98 -1.95
N PRO A 174 -29.48 -24.26 -2.89
CA PRO A 174 -29.95 -22.92 -2.61
C PRO A 174 -31.04 -22.99 -1.55
N LEU A 175 -30.97 -22.09 -0.56
CA LEU A 175 -32.08 -21.89 0.37
C LEU A 175 -33.23 -21.26 -0.45
N GLN A 176 -34.24 -22.07 -0.81
CA GLN A 176 -35.45 -21.57 -1.46
C GLN A 176 -36.16 -20.62 -0.50
N ILE A 177 -36.15 -19.34 -0.86
CA ILE A 177 -37.00 -18.33 -0.25
C ILE A 177 -38.30 -18.33 -1.06
N ASP A 178 -39.37 -18.75 -0.40
CA ASP A 178 -40.74 -18.46 -0.84
C ASP A 178 -40.82 -16.94 -1.07
N ARG A 179 -41.28 -16.51 -2.25
CA ARG A 179 -41.08 -15.16 -2.82
C ARG A 179 -41.79 -14.01 -2.08
N GLN A 180 -42.11 -14.13 -0.80
CA GLN A 180 -42.71 -13.05 -0.03
C GLN A 180 -41.97 -12.85 1.31
N ILE A 181 -41.45 -11.63 1.45
CA ILE A 181 -40.73 -11.07 2.61
C ILE A 181 -39.24 -11.43 2.65
N GLN A 182 -38.46 -10.80 1.76
CA GLN A 182 -37.06 -10.50 2.05
C GLN A 182 -37.01 -9.66 3.35
N PHE A 183 -36.42 -10.19 4.41
CA PHE A 183 -35.84 -9.32 5.43
C PHE A 183 -34.58 -8.70 4.83
N GLN A 184 -34.75 -7.72 3.95
CA GLN A 184 -33.71 -6.74 3.70
C GLN A 184 -33.60 -5.93 4.99
N PRO A 185 -32.51 -6.03 5.77
CA PRO A 185 -32.30 -5.03 6.80
C PRO A 185 -32.37 -3.67 6.09
N LYS A 186 -33.22 -2.78 6.59
CA LYS A 186 -33.30 -1.42 6.05
C LYS A 186 -31.95 -0.76 6.32
N ILE A 187 -31.06 -0.77 5.33
CA ILE A 187 -29.73 -0.21 5.46
C ILE A 187 -29.88 1.30 5.46
N GLU A 188 -29.56 1.91 6.60
CA GLU A 188 -29.69 3.34 6.80
C GLU A 188 -28.39 4.04 6.41
N ARG A 189 -28.03 3.95 5.12
CA ARG A 189 -26.78 4.51 4.54
C ARG A 189 -26.55 5.97 4.93
N HIS A 190 -27.63 6.75 5.04
CA HIS A 190 -27.59 8.16 5.46
C HIS A 190 -26.95 8.37 6.84
N LYS A 191 -26.94 7.35 7.72
CA LYS A 191 -26.30 7.39 9.04
C LYS A 191 -24.77 7.19 9.00
N ALA A 192 -24.22 6.81 7.85
CA ALA A 192 -22.77 6.74 7.65
C ALA A 192 -22.16 8.12 7.36
N ALA A 193 -22.97 9.14 7.02
CA ALA A 193 -22.52 10.51 6.92
C ALA A 193 -22.19 11.06 8.31
N ILE A 194 -20.99 11.61 8.47
CA ILE A 194 -20.48 12.14 9.74
C ILE A 194 -20.23 13.63 9.59
N HIS A 195 -20.58 14.41 10.62
CA HIS A 195 -20.19 15.80 10.73
C HIS A 195 -18.69 15.94 11.01
N ARG A 196 -17.98 16.69 10.18
CA ARG A 196 -16.54 16.97 10.32
C ARG A 196 -16.25 18.48 10.35
N PRO A 197 -15.32 18.91 11.23
CA PRO A 197 -14.95 20.31 11.35
C PRO A 197 -14.06 20.81 10.19
N ASP A 198 -13.58 19.92 9.32
CA ASP A 198 -12.65 20.21 8.24
C ASP A 198 -13.09 19.61 6.90
N LEU A 199 -12.37 19.93 5.81
CA LEU A 199 -12.56 19.26 4.53
C LEU A 199 -12.32 17.75 4.66
N SER A 200 -13.04 16.94 3.88
CA SER A 200 -12.68 15.54 3.71
C SER A 200 -11.27 15.42 3.18
N LYS A 201 -10.58 14.36 3.62
CA LYS A 201 -9.26 13.99 3.12
C LYS A 201 -9.16 13.98 1.58
N PRO A 202 -10.04 13.32 0.80
CA PRO A 202 -9.98 13.35 -0.65
C PRO A 202 -10.05 14.77 -1.24
N VAL A 203 -10.95 15.62 -0.72
CA VAL A 203 -11.12 17.00 -1.21
C VAL A 203 -9.95 17.89 -0.79
N ARG A 204 -9.44 17.74 0.44
CA ARG A 204 -8.21 18.42 0.91
C ARG A 204 -7.02 18.07 0.02
N LEU A 205 -6.80 16.79 -0.28
CA LEU A 205 -5.71 16.34 -1.14
C LEU A 205 -5.84 16.90 -2.57
N ALA A 206 -7.06 17.05 -3.10
CA ALA A 206 -7.28 17.66 -4.41
C ALA A 206 -6.95 19.16 -4.43
N LEU A 207 -7.25 19.86 -3.33
CA LEU A 207 -6.90 21.27 -3.15
C LEU A 207 -5.38 21.44 -2.99
N GLU A 208 -4.73 20.64 -2.15
CA GLU A 208 -3.27 20.63 -1.95
C GLU A 208 -2.51 20.26 -3.24
N ALA A 209 -3.12 19.42 -4.09
CA ALA A 209 -2.61 19.08 -5.41
C ALA A 209 -2.76 20.20 -6.45
N GLY A 210 -3.42 21.32 -6.12
CA GLY A 210 -3.65 22.43 -7.03
C GLY A 210 -4.62 22.11 -8.18
N LEU A 211 -5.48 21.09 -8.02
CA LEU A 211 -6.47 20.74 -9.06
C LEU A 211 -7.58 21.79 -9.17
N LEU A 212 -7.98 22.35 -8.03
CA LEU A 212 -8.92 23.46 -7.91
C LEU A 212 -8.19 24.78 -8.18
N THR A 213 -8.35 25.33 -9.38
CA THR A 213 -7.82 26.64 -9.77
C THR A 213 -8.92 27.69 -9.79
N GLU A 214 -8.57 28.98 -9.78
CA GLU A 214 -9.55 30.06 -9.86
C GLU A 214 -10.54 29.84 -11.02
N GLY A 215 -11.83 30.02 -10.75
CA GLY A 215 -12.91 29.76 -11.70
C GLY A 215 -13.31 28.29 -11.87
N SER A 216 -12.63 27.33 -11.24
CA SER A 216 -13.02 25.92 -11.29
C SER A 216 -14.34 25.66 -10.56
N THR A 217 -15.11 24.72 -11.11
CA THR A 217 -16.37 24.23 -10.56
C THR A 217 -16.18 22.89 -9.83
N PHE A 218 -16.85 22.73 -8.70
CA PHE A 218 -16.79 21.54 -7.85
C PHE A 218 -18.19 20.96 -7.60
N PHE A 219 -18.33 19.64 -7.75
CA PHE A 219 -19.58 18.94 -7.47
C PHE A 219 -19.34 17.76 -6.52
N ASP A 220 -20.12 17.68 -5.45
CA ASP A 220 -20.02 16.59 -4.46
C ASP A 220 -21.19 15.59 -4.62
N TYR A 221 -20.89 14.39 -5.13
CA TYR A 221 -21.84 13.32 -5.40
C TYR A 221 -21.98 12.41 -4.16
N GLY A 222 -23.12 12.51 -3.47
CA GLY A 222 -23.31 11.92 -2.14
C GLY A 222 -22.80 12.83 -1.03
N CYS A 223 -23.12 14.12 -1.11
CA CYS A 223 -22.52 15.14 -0.23
C CYS A 223 -22.91 15.06 1.26
N GLY A 224 -23.87 14.20 1.63
CA GLY A 224 -24.40 14.14 2.99
C GLY A 224 -24.93 15.49 3.46
N HIS A 225 -24.39 15.99 4.57
CA HIS A 225 -24.73 17.31 5.11
C HIS A 225 -24.17 18.49 4.27
N GLY A 226 -23.28 18.22 3.30
CA GLY A 226 -22.73 19.22 2.37
C GLY A 226 -21.63 20.11 2.96
N GLU A 227 -20.84 19.59 3.89
CA GLU A 227 -19.73 20.32 4.53
C GLU A 227 -18.59 20.63 3.55
N ASP A 228 -18.22 19.69 2.68
CA ASP A 228 -17.19 19.93 1.66
C ASP A 228 -17.64 21.01 0.67
N ILE A 229 -18.91 20.98 0.24
CA ILE A 229 -19.53 22.02 -0.59
C ILE A 229 -19.34 23.39 0.05
N LYS A 230 -19.74 23.53 1.34
CA LYS A 230 -19.64 24.79 2.08
C LYS A 230 -18.20 25.28 2.13
N ARG A 231 -17.25 24.41 2.50
CA ARG A 231 -15.84 24.78 2.70
C ARG A 231 -15.09 25.08 1.40
N ILE A 232 -15.48 24.47 0.29
CA ILE A 232 -14.95 24.80 -1.04
C ILE A 232 -15.49 26.16 -1.49
N ARG A 233 -16.78 26.45 -1.22
CA ARG A 233 -17.37 27.77 -1.49
C ARG A 233 -16.73 28.88 -0.67
N ASP A 234 -16.47 28.63 0.61
CA ASP A 234 -15.83 29.59 1.50
C ASP A 234 -14.39 29.94 1.06
N ARG A 235 -13.78 29.12 0.19
CA ARG A 235 -12.48 29.37 -0.46
C ARG A 235 -12.60 30.05 -1.84
N GLY A 236 -13.80 30.47 -2.24
CA GLY A 236 -14.04 31.23 -3.47
C GLY A 236 -14.32 30.40 -4.72
N PHE A 237 -14.47 29.08 -4.60
CA PHE A 237 -14.81 28.22 -5.74
C PHE A 237 -16.33 28.05 -5.90
N ILE A 238 -16.77 27.78 -7.12
CA ILE A 238 -18.17 27.46 -7.41
C ILE A 238 -18.40 26.01 -6.98
N SER A 239 -19.25 25.77 -5.99
CA SER A 239 -19.54 24.42 -5.50
C SER A 239 -21.02 24.10 -5.40
N SER A 240 -21.36 22.86 -5.73
CA SER A 240 -22.70 22.29 -5.58
C SER A 240 -22.59 20.81 -5.21
N GLY A 241 -23.70 20.14 -4.98
CA GLY A 241 -23.70 18.70 -4.73
C GLY A 241 -25.07 18.14 -4.45
N TRP A 242 -25.15 16.83 -4.54
CA TRP A 242 -26.38 16.05 -4.46
C TRP A 242 -26.22 14.94 -3.43
N ASP A 243 -27.30 14.58 -2.75
CA ASP A 243 -27.35 13.43 -1.85
C ASP A 243 -28.73 12.80 -1.91
N PRO A 244 -28.86 11.47 -2.04
CA PRO A 244 -30.16 10.81 -2.17
C PRO A 244 -31.09 11.00 -0.96
N TYR A 245 -30.54 11.30 0.22
CA TYR A 245 -31.31 11.48 1.46
C TYR A 245 -31.36 12.94 1.91
N TYR A 246 -30.20 13.59 2.02
CA TYR A 246 -30.09 14.94 2.59
C TYR A 246 -30.39 16.05 1.58
N ARG A 247 -30.21 15.80 0.28
CA ARG A 247 -30.42 16.78 -0.79
C ARG A 247 -31.01 16.14 -2.07
N PRO A 248 -32.15 15.43 -1.99
CA PRO A 248 -32.68 14.65 -3.12
C PRO A 248 -33.15 15.52 -4.29
N GLN A 249 -33.54 16.76 -4.00
CA GLN A 249 -34.08 17.73 -4.97
C GLN A 249 -32.98 18.58 -5.66
N SER A 250 -31.70 18.39 -5.30
CA SER A 250 -30.62 19.12 -5.94
C SER A 250 -30.32 18.56 -7.33
N ASP A 251 -30.12 19.43 -8.30
CA ASP A 251 -29.74 19.02 -9.64
C ASP A 251 -28.32 18.40 -9.65
N ARG A 252 -28.14 17.39 -10.50
CA ARG A 252 -26.84 16.80 -10.77
C ARG A 252 -26.23 17.51 -11.96
N THR A 253 -25.35 18.47 -11.70
CA THR A 253 -24.76 19.34 -12.72
C THR A 253 -23.31 18.94 -13.00
N PRO A 254 -22.85 18.98 -14.26
CA PRO A 254 -21.43 18.79 -14.58
C PRO A 254 -20.54 19.80 -13.87
N ALA A 255 -19.32 19.40 -13.54
CA ALA A 255 -18.30 20.25 -12.93
C ALA A 255 -16.90 19.83 -13.37
N ASP A 256 -15.94 20.74 -13.28
CA ASP A 256 -14.51 20.47 -13.52
C ASP A 256 -14.04 19.31 -12.65
N ILE A 257 -14.42 19.36 -11.36
CA ILE A 257 -14.01 18.39 -10.35
C ILE A 257 -15.23 17.81 -9.68
N VAL A 258 -15.40 16.49 -9.78
CA VAL A 258 -16.46 15.76 -9.09
C VAL A 258 -15.85 14.92 -7.97
N ASN A 259 -16.45 14.96 -6.78
CA ASN A 259 -16.09 14.12 -5.66
C ASN A 259 -17.12 13.01 -5.47
N LEU A 260 -16.68 11.75 -5.49
CA LEU A 260 -17.43 10.56 -5.06
C LEU A 260 -16.75 10.01 -3.79
N GLY A 261 -16.83 10.80 -2.73
CA GLY A 261 -16.04 10.60 -1.51
C GLY A 261 -16.71 9.65 -0.52
N TYR A 262 -16.14 8.45 -0.35
CA TYR A 262 -16.58 7.43 0.62
C TYR A 262 -18.00 6.89 0.40
N ILE A 263 -18.49 6.97 -0.85
CA ILE A 263 -19.84 6.55 -1.23
C ILE A 263 -19.87 5.08 -1.66
N ILE A 264 -18.91 4.67 -2.48
CA ILE A 264 -18.86 3.29 -2.98
C ILE A 264 -18.65 2.26 -1.86
N ASN A 265 -18.16 2.65 -0.69
CA ASN A 265 -18.09 1.74 0.46
C ASN A 265 -19.38 1.64 1.27
N VAL A 266 -20.36 2.52 1.11
CA VAL A 266 -21.62 2.48 1.88
C VAL A 266 -22.82 1.97 1.07
N ILE A 267 -22.64 1.74 -0.23
CA ILE A 267 -23.67 1.15 -1.10
C ILE A 267 -23.48 -0.37 -1.13
N GLU A 268 -24.45 -1.12 -0.60
CA GLU A 268 -24.40 -2.58 -0.57
C GLU A 268 -24.53 -3.21 -1.97
N SER A 269 -25.39 -2.64 -2.82
CA SER A 269 -25.65 -3.16 -4.16
C SER A 269 -24.46 -2.92 -5.08
N GLN A 270 -23.84 -3.98 -5.58
CA GLN A 270 -22.73 -3.89 -6.55
C GLN A 270 -23.16 -3.18 -7.84
N ALA A 271 -24.38 -3.43 -8.31
CA ALA A 271 -24.93 -2.78 -9.50
C ALA A 271 -25.10 -1.26 -9.27
N GLU A 272 -25.61 -0.86 -8.11
CA GLU A 272 -25.77 0.56 -7.76
C GLU A 272 -24.43 1.26 -7.53
N ARG A 273 -23.42 0.57 -6.97
CA ARG A 273 -22.05 1.09 -6.89
C ARG A 273 -21.49 1.38 -8.27
N HIS A 274 -21.62 0.42 -9.18
CA HIS A 274 -21.18 0.55 -10.56
C HIS A 274 -21.87 1.74 -11.23
N GLU A 275 -23.19 1.82 -11.14
CA GLU A 275 -23.97 2.91 -11.73
C GLU A 275 -23.63 4.27 -11.12
N SER A 276 -23.45 4.34 -9.80
CA SER A 276 -23.07 5.59 -9.12
C SER A 276 -21.69 6.09 -9.54
N LEU A 277 -20.74 5.17 -9.72
CA LEU A 277 -19.40 5.50 -10.22
C LEU A 277 -19.45 6.05 -11.66
N LEU A 278 -20.23 5.41 -12.55
CA LEU A 278 -20.43 5.90 -13.91
C LEU A 278 -21.11 7.27 -13.94
N LYS A 279 -22.19 7.47 -13.17
CA LYS A 279 -22.90 8.76 -13.09
C LYS A 279 -22.03 9.88 -12.55
N ALA A 280 -21.21 9.61 -11.54
CA ALA A 280 -20.25 10.59 -11.04
C ALA A 280 -19.20 10.93 -12.11
N TRP A 281 -18.74 9.92 -12.87
CA TRP A 281 -17.82 10.13 -13.98
C TRP A 281 -18.42 11.00 -15.08
N GLU A 282 -19.66 10.75 -15.49
CA GLU A 282 -20.38 11.54 -16.51
C GLU A 282 -20.44 13.04 -16.18
N LEU A 283 -20.52 13.40 -14.90
CA LEU A 283 -20.51 14.79 -14.44
C LEU A 283 -19.12 15.42 -14.43
N ALA A 284 -18.05 14.62 -14.38
CA ALA A 284 -16.68 15.11 -14.27
C ALA A 284 -16.14 15.57 -15.62
N GLN A 285 -15.87 16.87 -15.75
CA GLN A 285 -15.31 17.46 -16.96
C GLN A 285 -13.78 17.37 -17.02
N ARG A 286 -13.09 17.36 -15.87
CA ARG A 286 -11.62 17.24 -15.80
C ARG A 286 -11.18 16.10 -14.89
N VAL A 287 -11.61 16.09 -13.63
CA VAL A 287 -11.16 15.11 -12.62
C VAL A 287 -12.33 14.54 -11.83
N LEU A 288 -12.37 13.22 -11.69
CA LEU A 288 -13.20 12.54 -10.70
C LEU A 288 -12.31 12.08 -9.54
N ILE A 289 -12.69 12.48 -8.33
CA ILE A 289 -12.10 11.99 -7.08
C ILE A 289 -12.94 10.82 -6.60
N VAL A 290 -12.32 9.65 -6.41
CA VAL A 290 -12.99 8.46 -5.88
C VAL A 290 -12.30 8.08 -4.58
N SER A 291 -13.06 7.91 -3.51
CA SER A 291 -12.52 7.36 -2.27
C SER A 291 -13.40 6.30 -1.62
N ALA A 292 -12.75 5.36 -0.94
CA ALA A 292 -13.39 4.33 -0.15
C ALA A 292 -12.57 3.99 1.09
N GLN A 293 -13.18 3.35 2.09
CA GLN A 293 -12.42 2.82 3.22
C GLN A 293 -11.61 1.60 2.78
N VAL A 294 -10.33 1.60 3.15
CA VAL A 294 -9.42 0.47 2.92
C VAL A 294 -9.32 -0.36 4.19
N LEU A 295 -9.17 -1.68 4.07
CA LEU A 295 -8.97 -2.56 5.20
C LEU A 295 -7.61 -2.28 5.86
N ILE A 296 -7.63 -1.91 7.13
CA ILE A 296 -6.46 -1.53 7.92
C ILE A 296 -6.50 -2.36 9.21
N GLY A 297 -6.22 -3.67 9.11
CA GLY A 297 -6.22 -4.60 10.26
C GLY A 297 -7.54 -5.34 10.50
N ASP A 298 -7.58 -6.16 11.56
CA ASP A 298 -8.71 -7.02 11.89
C ASP A 298 -9.96 -6.20 12.24
N VAL A 299 -11.05 -6.52 11.56
CA VAL A 299 -12.38 -5.92 11.73
C VAL A 299 -12.88 -6.24 13.15
N GLY A 300 -13.21 -5.21 13.93
CA GLY A 300 -13.58 -5.34 15.35
C GLY A 300 -14.81 -6.22 15.62
N GLN A 301 -14.88 -6.79 16.83
CA GLN A 301 -16.01 -7.58 17.32
C GLN A 301 -17.32 -6.77 17.28
N GLY A 302 -18.39 -7.34 16.70
CA GLY A 302 -19.75 -6.77 16.72
C GLY A 302 -20.31 -6.32 15.36
N GLN A 303 -19.67 -6.68 14.24
CA GLN A 303 -20.13 -6.37 12.88
C GLN A 303 -20.65 -7.64 12.19
N ILE A 304 -21.79 -7.54 11.51
CA ILE A 304 -22.43 -8.68 10.81
C ILE A 304 -22.01 -8.63 9.35
N ALA A 305 -21.45 -9.71 8.80
CA ALA A 305 -21.15 -9.77 7.37
C ALA A 305 -22.45 -9.68 6.54
N TYR A 306 -22.46 -8.82 5.53
CA TYR A 306 -23.60 -8.62 4.63
C TYR A 306 -23.07 -8.34 3.23
N SER A 307 -23.46 -9.14 2.22
CA SER A 307 -22.88 -9.07 0.87
C SER A 307 -21.34 -9.17 0.90
N ASP A 308 -20.61 -8.23 0.29
CA ASP A 308 -19.14 -8.14 0.29
C ASP A 308 -18.58 -7.12 1.31
N GLY A 309 -19.37 -6.79 2.34
CA GLY A 309 -19.01 -5.86 3.40
C GLY A 309 -19.60 -6.27 4.74
N VAL A 310 -19.71 -5.30 5.65
CA VAL A 310 -20.19 -5.49 7.01
C VAL A 310 -21.29 -4.49 7.33
N VAL A 311 -22.29 -4.93 8.09
CA VAL A 311 -23.34 -4.09 8.65
C VAL A 311 -23.02 -3.83 10.11
N SER A 312 -22.97 -2.55 10.47
CA SER A 312 -22.75 -2.11 11.86
C SER A 312 -24.01 -2.29 12.71
N SER A 313 -23.87 -2.19 14.04
CA SER A 313 -25.00 -2.13 14.98
C SER A 313 -25.95 -0.95 14.75
N ARG A 314 -25.56 0.04 13.93
CA ARG A 314 -26.40 1.16 13.49
C ARG A 314 -27.12 0.90 12.15
N ASN A 315 -27.12 -0.34 11.66
CA ASN A 315 -27.68 -0.76 10.36
C ASN A 315 -27.08 -0.01 9.15
N THR A 316 -25.79 0.37 9.21
CA THR A 316 -25.05 0.95 8.08
C THR A 316 -24.19 -0.11 7.42
N PHE A 317 -24.22 -0.24 6.09
CA PHE A 317 -23.30 -1.08 5.33
C PHE A 317 -21.95 -0.39 5.14
N GLN A 318 -20.87 -1.17 5.22
CA GLN A 318 -19.52 -0.71 5.01
C GLN A 318 -18.70 -1.81 4.30
N LYS A 319 -18.19 -1.52 3.11
CA LYS A 319 -17.16 -2.34 2.45
C LYS A 319 -15.78 -1.78 2.75
N TYR A 320 -14.88 -2.66 3.16
CA TYR A 320 -13.46 -2.37 3.25
C TYR A 320 -12.76 -2.95 2.03
N TYR A 321 -12.14 -2.09 1.24
CA TYR A 321 -11.41 -2.49 0.04
C TYR A 321 -9.94 -2.78 0.38
N GLU A 322 -9.30 -3.67 -0.38
CA GLU A 322 -7.84 -3.57 -0.52
C GLU A 322 -7.48 -2.43 -1.48
N GLN A 323 -6.30 -1.81 -1.34
CA GLN A 323 -5.89 -0.69 -2.20
C GLN A 323 -5.91 -1.10 -3.69
N GLU A 324 -5.35 -2.28 -4.01
CA GLU A 324 -5.31 -2.80 -5.38
C GLU A 324 -6.69 -3.20 -5.89
N GLU A 325 -7.53 -3.80 -5.04
CA GLU A 325 -8.93 -4.12 -5.36
C GLU A 325 -9.69 -2.86 -5.77
N LEU A 326 -9.55 -1.78 -5.01
CA LEU A 326 -10.21 -0.51 -5.29
C LEU A 326 -9.74 0.09 -6.63
N LYS A 327 -8.43 0.11 -6.88
CA LYS A 327 -7.88 0.57 -8.16
C LYS A 327 -8.45 -0.24 -9.33
N LEU A 328 -8.36 -1.57 -9.26
CA LEU A 328 -8.85 -2.45 -10.32
C LEU A 328 -10.35 -2.29 -10.56
N TYR A 329 -11.13 -2.07 -9.51
CA TYR A 329 -12.55 -1.78 -9.62
C TYR A 329 -12.80 -0.47 -10.37
N ILE A 330 -12.14 0.63 -9.98
CA ILE A 330 -12.27 1.94 -10.63
C ILE A 330 -11.86 1.86 -12.10
N ASP A 331 -10.68 1.30 -12.38
CA ASP A 331 -10.13 1.23 -13.73
C ASP A 331 -10.99 0.39 -14.67
N ARG A 332 -11.54 -0.73 -14.18
CA ARG A 332 -12.42 -1.61 -14.99
C ARG A 332 -13.76 -0.97 -15.30
N VAL A 333 -14.35 -0.27 -14.33
CA VAL A 333 -15.67 0.38 -14.52
C VAL A 333 -15.54 1.59 -15.44
N LEU A 334 -14.50 2.41 -15.26
CA LEU A 334 -14.34 3.65 -16.02
C LEU A 334 -13.57 3.47 -17.33
N GLY A 335 -12.82 2.38 -17.48
CA GLY A 335 -11.94 2.16 -18.64
C GLY A 335 -10.75 3.11 -18.72
N VAL A 336 -10.41 3.77 -17.61
CA VAL A 336 -9.35 4.79 -17.50
C VAL A 336 -8.44 4.46 -16.32
N ASP A 337 -7.13 4.65 -16.49
CA ASP A 337 -6.15 4.41 -15.42
C ASP A 337 -6.25 5.47 -14.33
N SER A 338 -6.69 5.05 -13.14
CA SER A 338 -6.79 5.89 -11.95
C SER A 338 -5.44 6.10 -11.25
N VAL A 339 -5.20 7.32 -10.77
CA VAL A 339 -3.95 7.72 -10.09
C VAL A 339 -4.13 7.60 -8.57
N PRO A 340 -3.38 6.73 -7.87
CA PRO A 340 -3.43 6.64 -6.42
C PRO A 340 -2.81 7.89 -5.79
N VAL A 341 -3.54 8.51 -4.87
CA VAL A 341 -3.09 9.73 -4.16
C VAL A 341 -2.69 9.41 -2.74
N ALA A 342 -3.50 8.60 -2.06
CA ALA A 342 -3.30 8.06 -0.73
C ALA A 342 -4.06 6.72 -0.60
N LEU A 343 -3.96 6.07 0.57
CA LEU A 343 -4.77 4.90 0.88
C LEU A 343 -6.27 5.23 0.71
N GLY A 344 -6.93 4.44 -0.13
CA GLY A 344 -8.34 4.53 -0.45
C GLY A 344 -8.74 5.73 -1.29
N ILE A 345 -7.80 6.46 -1.90
CA ILE A 345 -8.10 7.73 -2.61
C ILE A 345 -7.41 7.74 -3.98
N TYR A 346 -8.23 7.92 -5.01
CA TYR A 346 -7.81 7.92 -6.41
C TYR A 346 -8.32 9.17 -7.14
N PHE A 347 -7.50 9.71 -8.03
CA PHE A 347 -7.92 10.72 -9.01
C PHE A 347 -7.98 10.10 -10.40
N VAL A 348 -9.08 10.31 -11.10
CA VAL A 348 -9.30 9.85 -12.47
C VAL A 348 -9.42 11.07 -13.37
N PHE A 349 -8.52 11.18 -14.35
CA PHE A 349 -8.42 12.33 -15.22
C PHE A 349 -9.10 12.05 -16.56
N ARG A 350 -9.85 13.02 -17.08
CA ARG A 350 -10.44 12.96 -18.43
C ARG A 350 -9.39 13.06 -19.53
N ASP A 351 -8.34 13.83 -19.28
CA ASP A 351 -7.25 14.07 -20.21
C ASP A 351 -5.98 13.34 -19.76
N ASP A 352 -5.45 12.48 -20.62
CA ASP A 352 -4.24 11.70 -20.35
C ASP A 352 -3.01 12.60 -20.08
N ALA A 353 -2.85 13.70 -20.81
CA ALA A 353 -1.71 14.61 -20.66
C ALA A 353 -1.76 15.38 -19.34
N GLN A 354 -2.96 15.74 -18.87
CA GLN A 354 -3.18 16.28 -17.53
C GLN A 354 -2.84 15.23 -16.47
N ALA A 355 -3.24 13.97 -16.68
CA ALA A 355 -2.91 12.87 -15.79
C ALA A 355 -1.38 12.65 -15.69
N GLN A 356 -0.66 12.71 -16.81
CA GLN A 356 0.80 12.58 -16.83
C GLN A 356 1.49 13.80 -16.21
N SER A 357 0.98 15.00 -16.45
CA SER A 357 1.52 16.22 -15.83
C SER A 357 1.36 16.18 -14.31
N PHE A 358 0.23 15.68 -13.81
CA PHE A 358 0.01 15.44 -12.38
C PHE A 358 0.94 14.37 -11.81
N ARG A 359 1.15 13.26 -12.52
CA ARG A 359 2.12 12.22 -12.09
C ARG A 359 3.54 12.79 -12.01
N ALA A 360 3.94 13.61 -12.99
CA ALA A 360 5.27 14.18 -13.05
C ALA A 360 5.50 15.25 -11.96
N SER A 361 4.49 16.07 -11.64
CA SER A 361 4.62 17.10 -10.59
C SER A 361 4.87 16.50 -9.20
N ARG A 362 4.42 15.27 -8.93
CA ARG A 362 4.69 14.55 -7.66
C ARG A 362 6.16 14.22 -7.40
N PHE A 363 6.98 14.26 -8.44
CA PHE A 363 8.43 14.02 -8.37
C PHE A 363 9.24 15.29 -8.63
N HIS A 364 8.59 16.44 -8.75
CA HIS A 364 9.25 17.70 -8.95
C HIS A 364 9.92 18.16 -7.65
N SER A 365 11.18 18.55 -7.74
CA SER A 365 11.95 19.00 -6.58
C SER A 365 11.96 20.52 -6.45
N ARG A 366 12.01 21.04 -5.22
CA ARG A 366 12.15 22.49 -5.00
C ARG A 366 13.51 22.99 -5.46
N ALA A 367 13.54 24.10 -6.17
CA ALA A 367 14.75 24.80 -6.56
C ALA A 367 14.65 26.26 -6.13
N THR A 368 15.78 26.87 -5.80
CA THR A 368 15.85 28.28 -5.44
C THR A 368 16.58 29.02 -6.54
N THR A 369 16.02 30.14 -6.98
CA THR A 369 16.68 31.01 -7.96
C THR A 369 18.02 31.50 -7.40
N PRO A 370 19.12 31.33 -8.16
CA PRO A 370 20.46 31.78 -7.76
C PRO A 370 20.48 33.24 -7.33
N ARG A 371 21.18 33.51 -6.22
CA ARG A 371 21.32 34.87 -5.70
C ARG A 371 22.28 35.67 -6.56
N ILE A 372 21.97 36.95 -6.71
CA ILE A 372 22.87 37.91 -7.40
C ILE A 372 24.08 38.14 -6.49
N ARG A 373 25.27 37.83 -7.01
CA ARG A 373 26.55 37.96 -6.31
C ARG A 373 27.28 39.23 -6.71
N VAL A 374 27.13 39.64 -7.97
CA VAL A 374 27.77 40.82 -8.55
C VAL A 374 26.69 41.79 -9.00
N ALA A 375 26.54 42.88 -8.25
CA ALA A 375 25.67 43.98 -8.63
C ALA A 375 26.34 44.77 -9.76
N SER A 376 26.07 44.37 -11.01
CA SER A 376 26.42 45.18 -12.18
C SER A 376 25.31 46.19 -12.44
N LYS A 377 25.67 47.46 -12.66
CA LYS A 377 24.70 48.51 -13.05
C LYS A 377 23.81 48.05 -14.21
N ARG A 378 24.42 47.37 -15.18
CA ARG A 378 23.73 46.80 -16.35
C ARG A 378 22.72 45.70 -16.00
N PHE A 379 22.95 44.90 -14.96
CA PHE A 379 21.97 43.89 -14.54
C PHE A 379 20.81 44.57 -13.79
N GLU A 380 21.11 45.49 -12.89
CA GLU A 380 20.08 46.19 -12.10
C GLU A 380 19.12 46.98 -12.99
N ASP A 381 19.63 47.61 -14.06
CA ASP A 381 18.80 48.33 -15.04
C ASP A 381 17.76 47.43 -15.73
N TYR A 382 18.00 46.12 -15.82
CA TYR A 382 17.10 45.14 -16.48
C TYR A 382 16.52 44.09 -15.53
N ARG A 383 16.66 44.26 -14.21
CA ARG A 383 16.26 43.25 -13.22
C ARG A 383 14.80 42.83 -13.39
N GLU A 384 13.88 43.77 -13.54
CA GLU A 384 12.45 43.48 -13.71
C GLU A 384 12.17 42.69 -14.98
N LEU A 385 12.85 43.02 -16.08
CA LEU A 385 12.70 42.33 -17.37
C LEU A 385 13.31 40.91 -17.33
N LEU A 386 14.39 40.71 -16.59
CA LEU A 386 15.10 39.43 -16.47
C LEU A 386 14.53 38.49 -15.40
N SER A 387 13.80 39.01 -14.39
CA SER A 387 13.27 38.20 -13.29
C SER A 387 12.34 37.06 -13.76
N PRO A 388 11.39 37.29 -14.70
CA PRO A 388 10.57 36.20 -15.24
C PRO A 388 11.39 35.10 -15.94
N LEU A 389 12.50 35.45 -16.58
CA LEU A 389 13.39 34.48 -17.21
C LEU A 389 14.15 33.64 -16.16
N MET A 390 14.58 34.27 -15.06
CA MET A 390 15.20 33.59 -13.92
C MET A 390 14.25 32.60 -13.26
N GLU A 391 12.99 33.02 -13.03
CA GLU A 391 11.93 32.17 -12.48
C GLU A 391 11.62 31.00 -13.41
N PHE A 392 11.45 31.26 -14.71
CA PHE A 392 11.22 30.22 -15.70
C PHE A 392 12.35 29.18 -15.72
N PHE A 393 13.62 29.62 -15.74
CA PHE A 393 14.75 28.69 -15.73
C PHE A 393 14.80 27.92 -14.41
N THR A 394 14.52 28.56 -13.27
CA THR A 394 14.44 27.87 -11.97
C THR A 394 13.39 26.75 -11.98
N GLU A 395 12.25 27.00 -12.63
CA GLU A 395 11.17 26.03 -12.72
C GLU A 395 11.45 24.92 -13.74
N ARG A 396 12.06 25.21 -14.89
CA ARG A 396 12.17 24.25 -16.02
C ARG A 396 13.57 23.70 -16.26
N GLY A 397 14.60 24.35 -15.72
CA GLY A 397 16.02 23.98 -15.93
C GLY A 397 16.52 24.24 -17.35
N ARG A 398 15.78 25.02 -18.14
CA ARG A 398 16.09 25.37 -19.53
C ARG A 398 15.56 26.76 -19.87
N LEU A 399 16.01 27.29 -21.00
CA LEU A 399 15.48 28.54 -21.54
C LEU A 399 14.09 28.35 -22.18
N PRO A 400 13.21 29.37 -22.11
CA PRO A 400 11.88 29.34 -22.71
C PRO A 400 11.91 29.47 -24.23
N LEU A 401 10.85 29.00 -24.88
CA LEU A 401 10.58 29.17 -26.31
C LEU A 401 9.25 29.90 -26.52
N GLY A 402 9.27 31.03 -27.24
CA GLY A 402 8.06 31.76 -27.64
C GLY A 402 7.15 32.09 -26.47
N GLU A 403 5.89 31.69 -26.58
CA GLU A 403 4.81 31.98 -25.63
C GLU A 403 4.97 31.34 -24.24
N GLU A 404 6.00 30.52 -24.02
CA GLU A 404 6.30 29.98 -22.69
C GLU A 404 6.68 31.06 -21.66
N LEU A 405 7.08 32.25 -22.11
CA LEU A 405 7.43 33.38 -21.26
C LEU A 405 6.55 34.59 -21.58
N ARG A 406 5.87 35.15 -20.57
CA ARG A 406 4.90 36.26 -20.76
C ARG A 406 5.50 37.51 -21.39
N ASN A 407 6.75 37.82 -21.09
CA ASN A 407 7.48 39.00 -21.60
C ASN A 407 8.51 38.64 -22.69
N PHE A 408 8.29 37.55 -23.44
CA PHE A 408 9.24 37.04 -24.42
C PHE A 408 9.62 38.07 -25.50
N ASP A 409 8.64 38.76 -26.09
CA ASP A 409 8.90 39.73 -27.16
C ASP A 409 9.68 40.95 -26.66
N ALA A 410 9.33 41.45 -25.47
CA ALA A 410 10.06 42.56 -24.83
C ALA A 410 11.51 42.17 -24.51
N LEU A 411 11.73 40.93 -24.06
CA LEU A 411 13.06 40.39 -23.80
C LEU A 411 13.89 40.29 -25.09
N LEU A 412 13.28 39.86 -26.20
CA LEU A 412 13.96 39.78 -27.50
C LEU A 412 14.24 41.16 -28.09
N ALA A 413 13.34 42.13 -27.94
CA ALA A 413 13.55 43.50 -28.42
C ALA A 413 14.81 44.13 -27.79
N GLU A 414 15.03 43.89 -26.49
CA GLU A 414 16.17 44.46 -25.76
C GLU A 414 17.48 43.68 -25.99
N PHE A 415 17.45 42.35 -25.91
CA PHE A 415 18.67 41.52 -25.90
C PHE A 415 18.97 40.82 -27.24
N GLY A 416 18.04 40.85 -28.19
CA GLY A 416 18.08 40.15 -29.47
C GLY A 416 17.88 38.63 -29.38
N THR A 417 18.41 37.96 -28.34
CA THR A 417 18.16 36.53 -28.07
C THR A 417 18.02 36.25 -26.58
N VAL A 418 17.20 35.25 -26.23
CA VAL A 418 17.03 34.78 -24.85
C VAL A 418 18.37 34.35 -24.23
N ARG A 419 19.26 33.73 -25.02
CA ARG A 419 20.58 33.31 -24.54
C ARG A 419 21.47 34.49 -24.15
N ARG A 420 21.40 35.61 -24.86
CA ARG A 420 22.13 36.83 -24.49
C ARG A 420 21.59 37.44 -23.19
N ALA A 421 20.27 37.47 -23.03
CA ALA A 421 19.64 37.89 -21.78
C ALA A 421 20.09 37.00 -20.60
N PHE A 422 20.09 35.68 -20.80
CA PHE A 422 20.52 34.74 -19.77
C PHE A 422 22.01 34.84 -19.44
N ASN A 423 22.87 35.09 -20.42
CA ASN A 423 24.30 35.32 -20.14
C ASN A 423 24.52 36.51 -19.21
N LEU A 424 23.69 37.56 -19.28
CA LEU A 424 23.77 38.69 -18.33
C LEU A 424 23.35 38.26 -16.92
N ILE A 425 22.33 37.41 -16.79
CA ILE A 425 21.95 36.79 -15.51
C ILE A 425 23.12 35.98 -14.95
N VAL A 426 23.75 35.12 -15.75
CA VAL A 426 24.89 34.30 -15.33
C VAL A 426 26.07 35.16 -14.86
N GLN A 427 26.37 36.26 -15.55
CA GLN A 427 27.43 37.20 -15.14
C GLN A 427 27.16 37.86 -13.78
N ALA A 428 25.89 38.10 -13.44
CA ALA A 428 25.49 38.66 -12.16
C ALA A 428 25.34 37.58 -11.05
N THR A 429 25.27 36.31 -11.42
CA THR A 429 24.99 35.16 -10.54
C THR A 429 26.13 34.13 -10.62
N ASN A 430 25.84 32.82 -10.53
CA ASN A 430 26.81 31.74 -10.62
C ASN A 430 26.29 30.65 -11.59
N GLN A 431 27.08 30.33 -12.61
CA GLN A 431 26.76 29.30 -13.62
C GLN A 431 26.50 27.93 -12.98
N ASP A 432 27.32 27.53 -11.99
CA ASP A 432 27.21 26.21 -11.35
C ASP A 432 25.85 26.02 -10.65
N GLU A 433 25.24 27.09 -10.14
CA GLU A 433 23.92 27.02 -9.51
C GLU A 433 22.80 26.80 -10.54
N TRP A 434 22.94 27.39 -11.74
CA TRP A 434 22.01 27.16 -12.85
C TRP A 434 22.14 25.75 -13.45
N ASP A 435 23.37 25.25 -13.58
CA ASP A 435 23.63 23.88 -14.03
C ASP A 435 23.09 22.87 -13.02
N ALA A 436 23.23 23.13 -11.71
CA ALA A 436 22.63 22.29 -10.66
C ALA A 436 21.10 22.26 -10.74
N ILE A 437 20.44 23.35 -11.13
CA ILE A 437 18.99 23.38 -11.38
C ILE A 437 18.63 22.52 -12.59
N ALA A 438 19.35 22.67 -13.71
CA ALA A 438 19.13 21.85 -14.90
C ALA A 438 19.31 20.36 -14.60
N ASP A 439 20.33 20.00 -13.82
CA ASP A 439 20.59 18.63 -13.36
C ASP A 439 19.48 18.09 -12.48
N LYS A 440 18.96 18.92 -11.57
CA LYS A 440 17.82 18.55 -10.73
C LYS A 440 16.58 18.26 -11.56
N ARG A 441 16.30 19.08 -12.59
CA ARG A 441 15.18 18.86 -13.51
C ARG A 441 15.36 17.61 -14.36
N ARG A 442 16.58 17.32 -14.80
CA ARG A 442 16.92 16.04 -15.43
C ARG A 442 16.59 14.88 -14.51
N GLN A 443 17.01 14.92 -13.25
CA GLN A 443 16.73 13.88 -12.27
C GLN A 443 15.22 13.69 -12.02
N ASP A 444 14.46 14.77 -11.88
CA ASP A 444 13.00 14.73 -11.69
C ASP A 444 12.30 14.03 -12.88
N ILE A 445 12.67 14.39 -14.11
CA ILE A 445 12.15 13.76 -15.33
C ILE A 445 12.54 12.28 -15.39
N LEU A 446 13.77 11.92 -15.04
CA LEU A 446 14.21 10.53 -15.04
C LEU A 446 13.43 9.67 -14.05
N VAL A 447 13.18 10.17 -12.82
CA VAL A 447 12.34 9.47 -11.83
C VAL A 447 10.93 9.27 -12.38
N PHE A 448 10.32 10.31 -12.95
CA PHE A 448 8.99 10.23 -13.55
C PHE A 448 8.93 9.20 -14.70
N LEU A 449 9.87 9.26 -15.65
CA LEU A 449 9.90 8.36 -16.80
C LEU A 449 10.15 6.91 -16.37
N ALA A 450 11.08 6.69 -15.43
CA ALA A 450 11.37 5.37 -14.88
C ALA A 450 10.11 4.78 -14.23
N LEU A 451 9.42 5.55 -13.40
CA LEU A 451 8.21 5.07 -12.74
C LEU A 451 7.05 4.83 -13.72
N SER A 452 7.05 5.51 -14.88
CA SER A 452 6.00 5.35 -15.89
C SER A 452 6.06 4.01 -16.63
N ASN A 453 7.16 3.27 -16.51
CA ASN A 453 7.25 1.91 -17.03
C ASN A 453 6.39 0.89 -16.25
N PHE A 454 5.92 1.22 -15.04
CA PHE A 454 5.10 0.31 -14.22
C PHE A 454 3.61 0.30 -14.59
N ASP A 455 3.12 1.26 -15.38
CA ASP A 455 1.67 1.36 -15.69
C ASP A 455 1.20 0.24 -16.61
N ASN A 456 2.01 -0.10 -17.61
CA ASN A 456 1.77 -1.23 -18.49
C ASN A 456 3.13 -1.76 -18.97
N PRO A 457 3.60 -2.91 -18.46
CA PRO A 457 4.90 -3.46 -18.84
C PRO A 457 4.99 -3.79 -20.35
N TYR A 458 3.86 -3.85 -21.05
CA TYR A 458 3.78 -4.08 -22.48
C TYR A 458 3.60 -2.79 -23.32
N LYS A 459 3.41 -1.63 -22.68
CA LYS A 459 3.16 -0.36 -23.38
C LYS A 459 3.85 0.80 -22.67
N ARG A 460 5.01 1.19 -23.20
CA ARG A 460 5.76 2.38 -22.78
C ARG A 460 4.93 3.64 -23.01
N LEU A 461 5.07 4.61 -22.09
CA LEU A 461 4.54 5.96 -22.26
C LEU A 461 5.01 6.55 -23.58
N LYS A 462 4.11 7.15 -24.36
CA LYS A 462 4.47 7.81 -25.63
C LYS A 462 4.70 9.29 -25.40
N LEU A 463 5.63 9.88 -26.16
CA LEU A 463 5.90 11.33 -26.13
C LEU A 463 4.63 12.17 -26.38
N SER A 464 3.74 11.70 -27.25
CA SER A 464 2.47 12.37 -27.57
C SER A 464 1.47 12.42 -26.41
N GLN A 465 1.65 11.59 -25.37
CA GLN A 465 0.83 11.61 -24.16
C GLN A 465 1.34 12.62 -23.12
N LEU A 466 2.48 13.27 -23.38
CA LEU A 466 3.01 14.33 -22.53
C LEU A 466 2.53 15.69 -23.03
N SER A 467 2.36 16.64 -22.12
CA SER A 467 2.07 18.03 -22.50
C SER A 467 3.20 18.61 -23.34
N THR A 468 2.88 19.55 -24.24
CA THR A 468 3.85 20.20 -25.14
C THR A 468 5.05 20.75 -24.39
N GLN A 469 4.82 21.37 -23.22
CA GLN A 469 5.89 21.89 -22.37
C GLN A 469 6.85 20.79 -21.89
N TYR A 470 6.33 19.63 -21.45
CA TYR A 470 7.16 18.49 -21.06
C TYR A 470 7.93 17.88 -22.24
N GLN A 471 7.33 17.85 -23.44
CA GLN A 471 8.03 17.40 -24.65
C GLN A 471 9.23 18.32 -24.94
N THR A 472 9.05 19.63 -24.81
CA THR A 472 10.11 20.63 -24.97
C THR A 472 11.20 20.48 -23.90
N ASP A 473 10.83 20.26 -22.64
CA ASP A 473 11.79 19.99 -21.56
C ASP A 473 12.68 18.80 -21.88
N ILE A 474 12.08 17.67 -22.26
CA ILE A 474 12.83 16.45 -22.55
C ILE A 474 13.79 16.69 -23.72
N LYS A 475 13.32 17.36 -24.78
CA LYS A 475 14.17 17.67 -25.94
C LYS A 475 15.34 18.58 -25.56
N ALA A 476 15.11 19.61 -24.75
CA ALA A 476 16.17 20.55 -24.37
C ALA A 476 17.17 19.94 -23.38
N LEU A 477 16.71 19.13 -22.42
CA LEU A 477 17.54 18.61 -21.34
C LEU A 477 18.25 17.29 -21.69
N PHE A 478 17.72 16.51 -22.64
CA PHE A 478 18.27 15.20 -23.02
C PHE A 478 18.58 15.08 -24.51
N GLY A 479 18.24 16.08 -25.33
CA GLY A 479 18.34 16.03 -26.78
C GLY A 479 17.20 15.25 -27.46
N SER A 480 16.80 14.11 -26.89
CA SER A 480 15.69 13.29 -27.41
C SER A 480 14.93 12.53 -26.32
N TYR A 481 13.67 12.18 -26.60
CA TYR A 481 12.87 11.31 -25.74
C TYR A 481 13.50 9.94 -25.53
N GLN A 482 14.09 9.37 -26.58
CA GLN A 482 14.73 8.07 -26.52
C GLN A 482 15.95 8.08 -25.59
N ALA A 483 16.76 9.14 -25.61
CA ALA A 483 17.90 9.27 -24.71
C ALA A 483 17.46 9.31 -23.24
N ALA A 484 16.46 10.13 -22.91
CA ALA A 484 15.89 10.20 -21.55
C ALA A 484 15.36 8.84 -21.08
N CYS A 485 14.64 8.15 -21.97
CA CYS A 485 14.10 6.81 -21.76
C CYS A 485 15.18 5.78 -21.46
N THR A 486 16.24 5.72 -22.28
CA THR A 486 17.36 4.80 -22.06
C THR A 486 18.02 5.02 -20.70
N THR A 487 18.23 6.28 -20.30
CA THR A 487 18.81 6.59 -18.99
C THR A 487 17.88 6.17 -17.85
N ALA A 488 16.57 6.40 -17.97
CA ALA A 488 15.59 5.98 -16.97
C ALA A 488 15.54 4.44 -16.82
N ASP A 489 15.64 3.70 -17.92
CA ASP A 489 15.67 2.23 -17.90
C ASP A 489 16.92 1.69 -17.19
N LEU A 490 18.09 2.30 -17.45
CA LEU A 490 19.33 1.96 -16.76
C LEU A 490 19.23 2.21 -15.24
N MET A 491 18.53 3.26 -14.82
CA MET A 491 18.27 3.51 -13.40
C MET A 491 17.44 2.38 -12.79
N LEU A 492 16.31 2.01 -13.39
CA LEU A 492 15.49 0.89 -12.90
C LEU A 492 16.27 -0.43 -12.81
N PHE A 493 17.08 -0.72 -13.82
CA PHE A 493 17.91 -1.92 -13.83
C PHE A 493 18.92 -1.92 -12.66
N ASN A 494 19.57 -0.79 -12.39
CA ASN A 494 20.47 -0.66 -11.26
C ASN A 494 19.75 -0.73 -9.91
N LEU A 495 18.53 -0.20 -9.82
CA LEU A 495 17.69 -0.25 -8.61
C LEU A 495 17.45 -1.69 -8.13
N GLY A 496 17.29 -2.63 -9.07
CA GLY A 496 17.05 -4.04 -8.79
C GLY A 496 18.29 -4.83 -8.34
N ARG A 497 19.49 -4.24 -8.38
CA ARG A 497 20.73 -4.94 -7.98
C ARG A 497 20.81 -5.13 -6.46
N PRO A 498 21.10 -6.35 -5.97
CA PRO A 498 21.27 -6.59 -4.53
C PRO A 498 22.31 -5.65 -3.91
N GLY A 499 21.96 -5.05 -2.77
CA GLY A 499 22.86 -4.16 -2.02
C GLY A 499 22.97 -2.73 -2.56
N PHE A 500 22.48 -2.43 -3.77
CA PHE A 500 22.61 -1.10 -4.37
C PHE A 500 21.94 0.01 -3.53
N ILE A 501 20.71 -0.23 -3.09
CA ILE A 501 20.00 0.70 -2.19
C ILE A 501 20.70 0.83 -0.84
N ALA A 502 21.30 -0.24 -0.32
CA ALA A 502 22.08 -0.15 0.92
C ALA A 502 23.27 0.81 0.76
N THR A 503 23.97 0.74 -0.37
CA THR A 503 25.06 1.66 -0.71
C THR A 503 24.55 3.11 -0.86
N CYS A 504 23.43 3.33 -1.54
CA CYS A 504 22.81 4.65 -1.62
C CYS A 504 22.46 5.21 -0.22
N CYS A 505 21.88 4.38 0.65
CA CYS A 505 21.56 4.76 2.02
C CYS A 505 22.81 5.10 2.84
N GLN A 506 23.89 4.32 2.71
CA GLN A 506 25.16 4.53 3.41
C GLN A 506 25.88 5.79 2.97
N ASN A 507 25.75 6.16 1.69
CA ASN A 507 26.35 7.38 1.13
C ASN A 507 25.45 8.61 1.27
N SER A 508 24.25 8.46 1.83
CA SER A 508 23.32 9.59 2.00
C SER A 508 23.90 10.60 2.98
N LYS A 509 23.98 11.87 2.55
CA LYS A 509 24.36 13.00 3.40
C LYS A 509 23.20 13.52 4.25
N ILE A 510 21.99 13.03 3.99
CA ILE A 510 20.75 13.51 4.61
C ILE A 510 20.04 12.33 5.28
N GLY A 511 19.59 12.54 6.52
CA GLY A 511 18.87 11.56 7.31
C GLY A 511 19.74 10.80 8.30
N ARG A 512 19.07 10.08 9.20
CA ARG A 512 19.70 9.28 10.25
C ARG A 512 19.87 7.84 9.78
N LEU A 513 21.11 7.40 9.64
CA LEU A 513 21.45 6.02 9.33
C LEU A 513 21.66 5.21 10.60
N ASP A 514 21.01 4.05 10.70
CA ASP A 514 21.34 3.02 11.68
C ASP A 514 21.74 1.69 11.01
N ARG A 515 21.89 0.62 11.80
CA ARG A 515 22.31 -0.70 11.30
C ARG A 515 21.32 -1.36 10.34
N GLN A 516 20.06 -0.93 10.32
CA GLN A 516 18.98 -1.58 9.56
C GLN A 516 18.35 -0.67 8.50
N ALA A 517 18.35 0.64 8.72
CA ALA A 517 17.65 1.58 7.84
C ALA A 517 18.25 2.99 7.84
N LEU A 518 17.98 3.71 6.74
CA LEU A 518 18.10 5.16 6.67
C LEU A 518 16.70 5.76 6.94
N PHE A 519 16.65 6.76 7.82
CA PHE A 519 15.42 7.49 8.16
C PHE A 519 15.55 8.95 7.70
N VAL A 520 14.58 9.42 6.93
CA VAL A 520 14.60 10.77 6.36
C VAL A 520 13.25 11.42 6.60
N HIS A 521 13.23 12.68 7.00
CA HIS A 521 12.00 13.46 7.05
C HIS A 521 11.47 13.72 5.64
N VAL A 522 10.15 13.66 5.44
CA VAL A 522 9.54 13.80 4.10
C VAL A 522 9.91 15.11 3.38
N SER A 523 10.19 16.18 4.14
CA SER A 523 10.63 17.47 3.60
C SER A 523 11.98 17.45 2.89
N ALA A 524 12.77 16.38 3.06
CA ALA A 524 14.07 16.22 2.44
C ALA A 524 14.07 15.19 1.30
N LEU A 525 12.93 14.56 1.01
CA LEU A 525 12.82 13.53 -0.03
C LEU A 525 13.31 14.03 -1.39
N ASP A 526 12.99 15.26 -1.76
CA ASP A 526 13.37 15.88 -3.04
C ASP A 526 14.84 16.32 -3.14
N ARG A 527 15.62 16.07 -2.07
CA ARG A 527 17.08 16.32 -1.99
C ARG A 527 17.89 15.04 -1.84
N LEU A 528 17.22 13.89 -1.66
CA LEU A 528 17.89 12.61 -1.62
C LEU A 528 18.50 12.27 -2.97
N ASP A 529 19.43 11.33 -2.94
CA ASP A 529 19.95 10.69 -4.15
C ASP A 529 18.81 10.20 -5.04
N THR A 530 18.96 10.38 -6.36
CA THR A 530 17.93 10.08 -7.35
C THR A 530 17.45 8.62 -7.26
N MET A 531 18.33 7.69 -6.88
CA MET A 531 17.97 6.27 -6.74
C MET A 531 17.13 6.01 -5.49
N LEU A 532 17.35 6.72 -4.39
CA LEU A 532 16.48 6.65 -3.21
C LEU A 532 15.10 7.26 -3.50
N ARG A 533 15.06 8.36 -4.26
CA ARG A 533 13.80 8.97 -4.73
C ARG A 533 13.02 8.00 -5.63
N LEU A 534 13.71 7.34 -6.56
CA LEU A 534 13.13 6.32 -7.43
C LEU A 534 12.61 5.12 -6.61
N TYR A 535 13.39 4.65 -5.63
CA TYR A 535 13.00 3.55 -4.75
C TYR A 535 11.73 3.83 -3.95
N GLU A 536 11.63 5.03 -3.37
CA GLU A 536 10.41 5.51 -2.70
C GLU A 536 9.25 5.61 -3.68
N GLY A 537 9.53 6.13 -4.87
CA GLY A 537 8.59 6.27 -5.97
C GLY A 537 7.94 4.95 -6.39
N CYS A 538 8.67 3.82 -6.37
CA CYS A 538 8.11 2.51 -6.70
C CYS A 538 6.93 2.12 -5.79
N ALA A 539 6.95 2.54 -4.52
CA ALA A 539 5.85 2.30 -3.59
C ALA A 539 4.78 3.40 -3.69
N SER A 540 5.21 4.66 -3.65
CA SER A 540 4.28 5.80 -3.58
C SER A 540 3.49 6.02 -4.87
N ARG A 541 4.01 5.57 -6.02
CA ARG A 541 3.29 5.59 -7.31
C ARG A 541 2.14 4.59 -7.34
N THR A 542 2.29 3.43 -6.72
CA THR A 542 1.31 2.33 -6.85
C THR A 542 0.29 2.33 -5.72
N ILE A 543 0.75 2.57 -4.50
CA ILE A 543 -0.09 2.53 -3.30
C ILE A 543 -0.49 3.93 -2.84
N GLY A 544 0.32 4.96 -3.15
CA GLY A 544 0.21 6.28 -2.54
C GLY A 544 1.09 6.40 -1.29
N ARG A 545 1.37 7.65 -0.88
CA ARG A 545 2.05 7.91 0.39
C ARG A 545 1.04 7.87 1.54
N MET A 546 1.52 7.56 2.73
CA MET A 546 0.73 7.77 3.94
C MET A 546 0.47 9.27 4.10
N ASP A 547 -0.80 9.62 4.29
CA ASP A 547 -1.19 10.99 4.56
C ASP A 547 -0.61 11.46 5.90
N GLY A 548 -0.07 12.68 5.90
CA GLY A 548 0.65 13.22 7.05
C GLY A 548 1.99 12.54 7.35
N ALA A 549 2.50 11.61 6.51
CA ALA A 549 3.78 10.95 6.75
C ALA A 549 4.87 11.95 7.16
N THR A 550 5.56 11.68 8.26
CA THR A 550 6.61 12.54 8.80
C THR A 550 7.98 12.02 8.40
N LEU A 551 8.22 10.72 8.60
CA LEU A 551 9.47 10.07 8.26
C LEU A 551 9.28 8.95 7.24
N ILE A 552 10.28 8.79 6.39
CA ILE A 552 10.44 7.68 5.44
C ILE A 552 11.61 6.83 5.91
N LYS A 553 11.35 5.54 6.09
CA LYS A 553 12.35 4.53 6.47
C LYS A 553 12.70 3.67 5.26
N PHE A 554 13.92 3.82 4.78
CA PHE A 554 14.54 3.00 3.73
C PHE A 554 15.27 1.82 4.38
N HIS A 555 14.79 0.60 4.16
CA HIS A 555 15.41 -0.59 4.73
C HIS A 555 16.65 -0.98 3.91
N LEU A 556 17.79 -1.19 4.58
CA LEU A 556 19.06 -1.50 3.89
C LEU A 556 19.04 -2.88 3.20
N HIS A 557 18.42 -3.87 3.83
CA HIS A 557 18.52 -5.28 3.43
C HIS A 557 17.19 -5.94 3.09
N LYS A 558 16.09 -5.19 3.14
CA LYS A 558 14.75 -5.71 2.85
C LYS A 558 14.14 -4.83 1.75
N PRO A 559 13.48 -5.42 0.73
CA PRO A 559 12.80 -4.66 -0.31
C PRO A 559 11.52 -4.03 0.24
N LYS A 560 11.66 -3.05 1.12
CA LYS A 560 10.58 -2.47 1.92
C LYS A 560 10.79 -0.98 2.08
N ILE A 561 9.67 -0.27 2.12
CA ILE A 561 9.63 1.10 2.59
C ILE A 561 8.63 1.22 3.75
N THR A 562 8.85 2.16 4.65
CA THR A 562 7.91 2.41 5.74
C THR A 562 7.74 3.90 5.96
N TYR A 563 6.50 4.37 5.95
CA TYR A 563 6.13 5.72 6.36
C TYR A 563 5.77 5.70 7.85
N LEU A 564 6.25 6.70 8.59
CA LEU A 564 5.98 6.87 10.02
C LEU A 564 5.31 8.23 10.23
N PHE A 565 4.25 8.25 11.02
CA PHE A 565 3.46 9.45 11.29
C PHE A 565 3.64 9.93 12.72
N TYR A 566 4.17 11.14 12.84
CA TYR A 566 4.37 11.90 14.07
C TYR A 566 3.73 13.29 13.85
N PRO A 567 2.43 13.47 14.08
CA PRO A 567 1.77 14.75 13.79
C PRO A 567 2.35 15.90 14.60
N ASP A 568 2.78 15.64 15.84
CA ASP A 568 3.35 16.65 16.72
C ASP A 568 4.88 16.79 16.56
N PHE A 569 5.42 16.42 15.38
CA PHE A 569 6.87 16.40 15.15
C PHE A 569 7.54 17.74 15.41
N ASP A 570 6.89 18.85 15.03
CA ASP A 570 7.45 20.19 15.20
C ASP A 570 7.21 20.75 16.61
N ASP A 571 6.10 20.40 17.23
CA ASP A 571 5.62 21.04 18.46
C ASP A 571 6.09 20.34 19.73
N VAL A 572 6.17 19.00 19.71
CA VAL A 572 6.54 18.20 20.88
C VAL A 572 8.02 17.83 20.80
N PRO A 573 8.82 18.00 21.88
CA PRO A 573 10.23 17.62 21.91
C PRO A 573 10.47 16.16 21.54
N HIS A 574 9.62 15.28 22.08
CA HIS A 574 9.67 13.82 21.95
C HIS A 574 8.32 13.28 21.43
N PRO A 575 8.01 13.46 20.14
CA PRO A 575 6.70 13.12 19.61
C PRO A 575 6.51 11.60 19.62
N LYS A 576 5.28 11.18 19.96
CA LYS A 576 4.87 9.78 19.92
C LYS A 576 4.45 9.43 18.49
N MET A 577 4.82 8.23 18.03
CA MET A 577 4.34 7.74 16.74
C MET A 577 2.85 7.45 16.87
N GLN A 578 2.04 8.02 15.98
CA GLN A 578 0.61 7.72 15.93
C GLN A 578 0.29 6.58 14.99
N ALA A 579 1.01 6.45 13.88
CA ALA A 579 0.80 5.34 12.96
C ALA A 579 2.04 5.03 12.11
N SER A 580 2.08 3.81 11.56
CA SER A 580 3.09 3.39 10.60
C SER A 580 2.45 2.63 9.45
N MET A 581 2.99 2.83 8.25
CA MET A 581 2.56 2.15 7.03
C MET A 581 3.79 1.54 6.34
N GLN A 582 3.90 0.22 6.39
CA GLN A 582 4.94 -0.54 5.72
C GLN A 582 4.43 -1.13 4.40
N ILE A 583 5.23 -1.01 3.34
CA ILE A 583 4.95 -1.60 2.02
C ILE A 583 6.09 -2.55 1.68
N ASP A 584 5.79 -3.80 1.36
CA ASP A 584 6.75 -4.73 0.74
C ASP A 584 6.76 -4.51 -0.76
N LEU A 585 7.91 -4.20 -1.35
CA LEU A 585 8.00 -3.80 -2.76
C LEU A 585 7.90 -4.98 -3.73
N ARG A 586 7.91 -6.22 -3.22
CA ARG A 586 7.84 -7.42 -4.07
C ARG A 586 6.41 -7.79 -4.45
N ASP A 587 5.50 -7.66 -3.49
CA ASP A 587 4.08 -8.03 -3.62
C ASP A 587 3.16 -6.86 -3.29
N LEU A 588 3.71 -5.67 -3.04
CA LEU A 588 3.00 -4.43 -2.70
C LEU A 588 2.09 -4.53 -1.47
N HIS A 589 2.26 -5.57 -0.66
CA HIS A 589 1.44 -5.79 0.51
C HIS A 589 1.67 -4.69 1.56
N VAL A 590 0.57 -4.08 1.99
CA VAL A 590 0.54 -2.97 2.96
C VAL A 590 0.27 -3.51 4.36
N ARG A 591 1.15 -3.19 5.31
CA ARG A 591 0.92 -3.37 6.74
C ARG A 591 0.81 -2.02 7.42
N TYR A 592 -0.37 -1.71 7.91
CA TYR A 592 -0.61 -0.53 8.71
C TYR A 592 -0.69 -0.89 10.19
N ARG A 593 -0.21 0.01 11.04
CA ARG A 593 -0.36 -0.10 12.48
C ARG A 593 -0.71 1.26 13.07
N ASP A 594 -1.81 1.29 13.80
CA ASP A 594 -2.25 2.42 14.60
C ASP A 594 -1.70 2.29 16.03
N TYR A 595 -1.24 3.40 16.59
CA TYR A 595 -0.70 3.52 17.94
C TYR A 595 -1.50 4.51 18.79
N HIS A 596 -2.62 5.06 18.31
CA HIS A 596 -3.43 6.06 19.02
C HIS A 596 -3.85 5.61 20.43
N ASN A 597 -4.22 4.33 20.56
CA ASN A 597 -4.61 3.71 21.85
C ASN A 597 -3.52 2.82 22.45
N SER A 598 -2.27 2.96 22.01
CA SER A 598 -1.15 2.19 22.54
C SER A 598 -0.64 2.82 23.83
N ASP A 599 -0.51 2.03 24.89
CA ASP A 599 0.05 2.50 26.17
C ASP A 599 1.55 2.83 26.07
N ASP A 600 2.28 2.21 25.14
CA ASP A 600 3.72 2.41 24.92
C ASP A 600 4.05 2.62 23.42
N PRO A 601 3.69 3.78 22.83
CA PRO A 601 3.98 4.06 21.44
C PRO A 601 5.45 4.47 21.26
N PRO A 602 6.12 4.08 20.15
CA PRO A 602 7.51 4.47 19.92
C PRO A 602 7.68 5.99 19.89
N VAL A 603 8.66 6.49 20.64
CA VAL A 603 8.95 7.91 20.79
C VAL A 603 10.16 8.31 19.93
N LEU A 604 10.07 9.46 19.28
CA LEU A 604 11.16 10.01 18.49
C LEU A 604 12.07 10.91 19.34
N HIS A 605 13.38 10.85 19.07
CA HIS A 605 14.44 11.66 19.67
C HIS A 605 15.44 12.09 18.59
N CYS A 606 16.31 13.07 18.86
CA CYS A 606 17.31 13.58 17.92
C CYS A 606 16.71 14.04 16.57
N LYS A 607 15.68 14.89 16.63
CA LYS A 607 14.88 15.31 15.46
C LYS A 607 15.73 15.98 14.36
N GLU A 608 16.79 16.69 14.73
CA GLU A 608 17.75 17.34 13.82
C GLU A 608 18.42 16.34 12.88
N THR A 609 18.58 15.07 13.28
CA THR A 609 19.23 14.05 12.45
C THR A 609 18.39 13.57 11.26
N TYR A 610 17.07 13.83 11.27
CA TYR A 610 16.17 13.38 10.20
C TYR A 610 15.89 14.46 9.15
N VAL A 611 16.17 15.73 9.46
CA VAL A 611 15.85 16.89 8.61
C VAL A 611 17.12 17.49 7.99
N SER A 612 16.97 18.38 7.00
CA SER A 612 18.09 19.14 6.45
C SER A 612 18.46 20.34 7.35
N PRO A 613 19.70 20.88 7.29
CA PRO A 613 20.13 22.01 8.12
C PRO A 613 19.33 23.30 7.95
N ASP A 614 18.68 23.50 6.81
CA ASP A 614 17.81 24.64 6.51
C ASP A 614 16.35 24.40 6.93
N TYR A 615 16.04 23.30 7.62
CA TYR A 615 14.72 23.07 8.19
C TYR A 615 14.42 24.16 9.25
N PRO A 616 13.22 24.78 9.27
CA PRO A 616 12.95 25.96 10.09
C PRO A 616 13.27 25.82 11.59
N GLN A 617 13.08 24.62 12.16
CA GLN A 617 13.34 24.34 13.57
C GLN A 617 14.65 23.57 13.84
N TYR A 618 15.54 23.44 12.84
CA TYR A 618 16.77 22.65 12.95
C TYR A 618 17.61 23.00 14.18
N GLU A 619 17.96 24.28 14.34
CA GLU A 619 18.79 24.77 15.46
C GLU A 619 18.15 24.50 16.84
N LYS A 620 16.81 24.61 16.92
CA LYS A 620 16.06 24.31 18.14
C LYS A 620 16.18 22.83 18.50
N PHE A 621 16.05 21.93 17.52
CA PHE A 621 16.18 20.48 17.72
C PHE A 621 17.61 20.10 18.11
N ALA A 622 18.61 20.62 17.39
CA ALA A 622 20.03 20.35 17.66
C ALA A 622 20.44 20.82 19.06
N LYS A 623 19.95 21.99 19.51
CA LYS A 623 20.19 22.48 20.86
C LYS A 623 19.64 21.55 21.94
N LEU A 624 18.41 21.06 21.75
CA LEU A 624 17.79 20.11 22.68
C LEU A 624 18.59 18.82 22.77
N THR A 625 18.95 18.22 21.63
CA THR A 625 19.74 16.99 21.62
C THR A 625 21.10 17.16 22.28
N LYS A 626 21.77 18.29 22.07
CA LYS A 626 23.02 18.60 22.79
C LYS A 626 22.82 18.69 24.31
N GLN A 627 21.69 19.23 24.77
CA GLN A 627 21.36 19.26 26.21
C GLN A 627 21.15 17.85 26.77
N GLU A 628 20.43 17.00 26.03
CA GLU A 628 20.16 15.61 26.41
C GLU A 628 21.43 14.75 26.44
N GLU A 629 22.34 14.96 25.48
CA GLU A 629 23.68 14.36 25.47
C GLU A 629 24.49 14.76 26.70
N ASN A 630 24.53 16.06 27.03
CA ASN A 630 25.26 16.57 28.19
C ASN A 630 24.72 15.99 29.52
N TRP A 631 23.46 15.56 29.54
CA TRP A 631 22.83 14.91 30.69
C TRP A 631 22.91 13.37 30.65
N GLY A 632 23.57 12.78 29.65
CA GLY A 632 23.74 11.34 29.51
C GLY A 632 22.47 10.57 29.13
N LEU A 633 21.40 11.27 28.69
CA LEU A 633 20.12 10.64 28.36
C LEU A 633 20.18 9.79 27.08
N LEU A 634 21.18 10.03 26.22
CA LEU A 634 21.31 9.40 24.91
C LEU A 634 22.41 8.33 24.82
N ASP A 635 23.14 8.07 25.92
CA ASP A 635 24.29 7.15 25.95
C ASP A 635 23.91 5.71 25.58
N ASN A 636 22.75 5.24 26.07
CA ASN A 636 22.23 3.90 25.79
C ASN A 636 21.60 3.77 24.39
N ILE A 637 21.26 4.90 23.76
CA ILE A 637 20.59 4.95 22.46
C ILE A 637 21.64 4.97 21.32
N ARG A 638 22.81 5.57 21.56
CA ARG A 638 23.90 5.69 20.59
C ARG A 638 24.98 4.62 20.70
N ALA A 639 24.99 3.81 21.76
CA ALA A 639 25.96 2.73 21.89
C ALA A 639 25.76 1.69 20.78
N PRO A 640 26.76 1.41 19.91
CA PRO A 640 26.76 0.12 19.24
C PRO A 640 26.81 -0.92 20.35
N LEU A 641 25.79 -1.80 20.45
CA LEU A 641 25.76 -2.93 21.38
C LEU A 641 27.14 -3.61 21.38
N LYS A 642 27.99 -3.24 22.35
CA LYS A 642 29.23 -3.94 22.63
C LYS A 642 28.78 -5.27 23.21
N ILE A 643 29.19 -6.36 22.56
CA ILE A 643 29.07 -7.71 23.11
C ILE A 643 29.54 -7.63 24.56
N SER A 644 28.62 -7.83 25.49
CA SER A 644 28.92 -7.77 26.91
C SER A 644 29.89 -8.90 27.25
N GLN A 645 31.18 -8.59 27.32
CA GLN A 645 32.06 -9.39 28.15
C GLN A 645 31.59 -9.19 29.60
N ARG A 646 30.96 -10.24 30.14
CA ARG A 646 30.56 -10.36 31.54
C ARG A 646 31.72 -9.92 32.45
N ARG A 647 31.64 -8.73 33.03
CA ARG A 647 32.38 -8.43 34.26
C ARG A 647 31.63 -9.08 35.42
N LYS A 648 32.12 -10.26 35.82
CA LYS A 648 31.85 -10.81 37.15
C LYS A 648 32.50 -9.86 38.16
N THR A 649 31.72 -9.05 38.86
CA THR A 649 32.15 -8.44 40.11
C THR A 649 31.34 -9.06 41.23
N LYS A 650 32.01 -9.92 42.00
CA LYS A 650 31.55 -10.46 43.28
C LYS A 650 31.20 -9.30 44.20
N ILE A 651 29.94 -9.21 44.61
CA ILE A 651 29.53 -8.48 45.80
C ILE A 651 29.94 -9.34 47.00
N LYS A 652 30.86 -8.82 47.82
CA LYS A 652 31.06 -9.27 49.19
C LYS A 652 30.00 -8.57 50.06
N ARG A 653 29.41 -9.38 50.93
CA ARG A 653 28.52 -9.09 52.06
C ARG A 653 28.79 -7.75 52.76
N GLU A 654 27.74 -7.01 53.05
CA GLU A 654 27.10 -6.97 54.38
C GLU A 654 25.58 -7.01 54.23
#